data_AF-A0A8H8MYW0-F1
#
_entry.id   AF-A0A8H8MYW0-F1
#
_cell.length_a   1.000
_cell.length_b   1.000
_cell.length_c   1.000
_cell.angle_alpha   90.00
_cell.angle_beta   90.00
_cell.angle_gamma   90.00
#
_symmetry.space_group_name_H-M   'P 1'
#
loop_
_entity.id
_entity.type
_entity.pdbx_description
1 polymer ?
#
loop_
_entity_poly.entity_id
_entity_poly.type
_entity_poly.pdbx_seq_one_letter_code
_entity_poly.pdbx_strand_id
1 'polypeptide(L)'
;MSTTSTSTISKGGSDIQTQDGTIHVQPYRQANSKQLRAVISFTPRASAFEASGSDPFRGFYSLFWISMFLLLLRTYVNNFYQNGYPLSMVFATLFTRDAFTLAISDGVLFGSTFICVPFVQAIQKGYIRYYWTGQIILHIYQAITLGLAIKWTFNREWPWVQSGFFTLHTLVMLMKTYSYVATNGYLADLSRTYAATQSQLEQSIKVAGGYEVVLAQANEANERQETDGNQSAPDTRSVTPVGTPPPEREESTSLRKRLVATNGTNMLKKEDNVPALPLTSSYVPGLDVPPLPLHPLTYHPAPSISTLAQSLNAMDTELTSTGKNRVRFPTNLTYANFLDFQFVPTLCYELEYPRTDRIRPMYVFEKTVATFGTFTLLYTITEHYIMPLIPTSEQSFWRSMVDLALPFMLSYLILFYIIFECICNGFAELSCFGDREFYQDWWNSTSFDEYARKWNKPVHAFLLRHVYQASLSSKRVSRFSATFITFLLSALVHELVMAVVTKKIRMYLFILQMSQIPLIFVGRLPIIKRNRVLGNVFFWVGLMAGFPLLNIPLLRVQKLYGPRSFAASRGVITPTIRTFSATKWRLQNPKTPPSDGPHKKNNSNADKPTLRENIYTIPNALTASRILACPVLGWSILEGRYGVATGLLLYAGVTDWVDGYIARKWNMRTVLGTILDPAADKTLMTTLTVTLAMKGLLPVSLAVIILGRDVLLSISAFYYRYISLPPPKTFARYWDFSIPSAEVRPTDISKLNTALQLGLMGVTTVAPILPMDLSLQLMALQLTVAVTTVWSGLSYVFSKDAVKILTSNKPSFKQ
;
A
#
# COMPACT_ATOMS: atom_id res chain seq x y z
N MET A 1 19.27 29.36 19.04
CA MET A 1 17.98 29.93 18.59
C MET A 1 18.04 30.08 17.09
N SER A 2 16.97 29.74 16.36
CA SER A 2 16.88 29.84 14.90
C SER A 2 15.42 30.11 14.54
N THR A 3 15.15 31.14 13.74
CA THR A 3 13.81 31.72 13.58
C THR A 3 12.92 30.93 12.60
N THR A 4 11.69 30.67 13.02
CA THR A 4 10.70 29.92 12.24
C THR A 4 9.92 30.85 11.30
N SER A 5 10.22 30.83 10.00
CA SER A 5 9.45 31.57 8.99
C SER A 5 8.22 30.78 8.52
N THR A 6 7.03 31.09 9.04
CA THR A 6 5.76 30.53 8.57
C THR A 6 5.30 31.19 7.26
N SER A 7 5.40 30.48 6.13
CA SER A 7 4.85 30.92 4.84
C SER A 7 3.36 30.57 4.69
N THR A 8 2.56 31.52 4.19
CA THR A 8 1.10 31.40 4.05
C THR A 8 0.66 30.63 2.80
N ILE A 9 -0.58 30.13 2.83
CA ILE A 9 -1.17 29.27 1.79
C ILE A 9 -1.74 30.14 0.65
N SER A 10 -1.25 29.95 -0.58
CA SER A 10 -1.96 30.34 -1.80
C SER A 10 -2.88 29.21 -2.29
N LYS A 11 -3.97 29.55 -2.99
CA LYS A 11 -4.94 28.59 -3.54
C LYS A 11 -4.87 28.57 -5.07
N GLY A 12 -4.06 27.68 -5.64
CA GLY A 12 -3.99 27.48 -7.09
C GLY A 12 -2.99 26.41 -7.47
N GLY A 13 -3.47 25.25 -7.93
CA GLY A 13 -2.63 24.04 -8.06
C GLY A 13 -2.47 23.31 -6.72
N SER A 14 -2.19 22.01 -6.77
CA SER A 14 -1.90 21.21 -5.58
C SER A 14 -0.57 20.47 -5.74
N ASP A 15 0.51 21.23 -5.77
CA ASP A 15 1.87 20.69 -5.69
C ASP A 15 2.03 19.92 -4.39
N ILE A 16 2.54 18.69 -4.51
CA ILE A 16 2.95 17.88 -3.34
C ILE A 16 4.47 18.01 -3.23
N GLN A 17 4.92 19.14 -2.67
CA GLN A 17 6.31 19.27 -2.25
C GLN A 17 6.56 18.36 -1.03
N THR A 18 7.17 17.20 -1.26
CA THR A 18 7.90 16.48 -0.23
C THR A 18 9.25 17.16 0.02
N GLN A 19 9.79 17.05 1.23
CA GLN A 19 11.04 17.74 1.59
C GLN A 19 12.27 17.17 0.87
N ASP A 20 12.16 15.95 0.33
CA ASP A 20 13.23 15.22 -0.35
C ASP A 20 12.78 14.88 -1.80
N GLY A 21 13.57 15.31 -2.80
CA GLY A 21 13.50 14.89 -4.21
C GLY A 21 12.24 15.27 -5.01
N THR A 22 12.39 16.13 -6.02
CA THR A 22 11.27 16.66 -6.83
C THR A 22 10.60 15.59 -7.71
N ILE A 23 9.36 15.20 -7.37
CA ILE A 23 8.47 14.49 -8.30
C ILE A 23 7.51 15.52 -8.91
N HIS A 24 7.74 15.89 -10.18
CA HIS A 24 6.91 16.87 -10.90
C HIS A 24 5.55 16.30 -11.33
N VAL A 25 4.62 16.15 -10.37
CA VAL A 25 3.21 15.85 -10.65
C VAL A 25 2.46 17.13 -11.05
N GLN A 26 2.79 17.68 -12.22
CA GLN A 26 2.00 18.79 -12.77
C GLN A 26 0.59 18.30 -13.16
N PRO A 27 -0.48 18.94 -12.67
CA PRO A 27 -1.86 18.58 -13.02
C PRO A 27 -2.23 19.15 -14.40
N TYR A 28 -1.71 18.56 -15.47
CA TYR A 28 -2.04 18.99 -16.83
C TYR A 28 -3.55 18.89 -17.10
N ARG A 29 -4.06 19.85 -17.87
CA ARG A 29 -5.50 20.10 -18.06
C ARG A 29 -5.79 20.40 -19.52
N GLN A 30 -5.78 19.35 -20.32
CA GLN A 30 -6.13 19.39 -21.75
C GLN A 30 -7.51 20.04 -21.93
N ALA A 31 -7.64 21.02 -22.83
CA ALA A 31 -8.84 21.89 -22.92
C ALA A 31 -10.16 21.11 -23.03
N ASN A 32 -10.16 19.99 -23.76
CA ASN A 32 -11.31 19.10 -23.97
C ASN A 32 -11.25 17.76 -23.20
N SER A 33 -10.24 17.53 -22.33
CA SER A 33 -10.03 16.23 -21.67
C SER A 33 -9.58 16.39 -20.21
N LYS A 34 -10.23 15.64 -19.32
CA LYS A 34 -10.12 15.82 -17.86
C LYS A 34 -9.25 14.74 -17.19
N GLN A 35 -8.27 14.19 -17.91
CA GLN A 35 -7.36 13.16 -17.40
C GLN A 35 -6.13 13.81 -16.74
N LEU A 36 -5.84 13.40 -15.50
CA LEU A 36 -4.64 13.81 -14.76
C LEU A 36 -3.60 12.68 -14.84
N ARG A 37 -2.41 12.97 -15.39
CA ARG A 37 -1.27 12.04 -15.51
C ARG A 37 -0.09 12.59 -14.72
N ALA A 38 0.65 11.73 -14.02
CA ALA A 38 2.00 12.05 -13.56
C ALA A 38 2.97 11.82 -14.72
N VAL A 39 3.76 12.84 -15.00
CA VAL A 39 5.01 12.66 -15.73
C VAL A 39 6.04 12.11 -14.73
N ILE A 40 6.68 11.00 -15.07
CA ILE A 40 7.82 10.49 -14.30
C ILE A 40 9.07 11.00 -15.01
N SER A 41 9.62 12.11 -14.52
CA SER A 41 10.89 12.62 -15.01
C SER A 41 12.02 11.73 -14.46
N PHE A 42 12.73 11.06 -15.38
CA PHE A 42 13.98 10.38 -15.06
C PHE A 42 15.14 11.36 -15.18
N THR A 43 16.02 11.40 -14.19
CA THR A 43 17.18 12.32 -14.14
C THR A 43 18.46 11.58 -13.76
N PRO A 44 19.63 11.95 -14.31
CA PRO A 44 20.88 11.26 -14.03
C PRO A 44 21.28 11.42 -12.55
N ARG A 45 21.29 10.32 -11.80
CA ARG A 45 21.44 10.28 -10.34
C ARG A 45 22.13 9.00 -9.90
N ALA A 46 23.05 9.12 -8.94
CA ALA A 46 23.68 7.99 -8.27
C ALA A 46 22.70 7.29 -7.29
N SER A 47 23.01 6.07 -6.85
CA SER A 47 22.24 5.42 -5.77
C SER A 47 22.47 6.16 -4.44
N ALA A 48 21.56 6.00 -3.47
CA ALA A 48 21.71 6.68 -2.18
C ALA A 48 22.97 6.21 -1.41
N PHE A 49 23.45 4.97 -1.61
CA PHE A 49 24.72 4.52 -1.04
C PHE A 49 25.95 4.97 -1.85
N GLU A 50 25.86 5.11 -3.19
CA GLU A 50 26.94 5.68 -4.03
C GLU A 50 27.12 7.20 -3.74
N ALA A 51 26.02 7.92 -3.46
CA ALA A 51 26.04 9.34 -3.08
C ALA A 51 26.54 9.62 -1.65
N SER A 52 26.44 8.64 -0.74
CA SER A 52 26.80 8.75 0.70
C SER A 52 28.32 8.82 0.99
N GLY A 53 29.14 9.12 -0.03
CA GLY A 53 30.60 9.13 0.06
C GLY A 53 31.17 10.06 1.14
N SER A 54 30.45 11.13 1.47
CA SER A 54 30.81 12.16 2.46
C SER A 54 30.05 12.09 3.79
N ASP A 55 29.18 11.11 4.01
CA ASP A 55 28.35 11.05 5.23
C ASP A 55 29.13 10.59 6.48
N PRO A 56 28.88 11.19 7.66
CA PRO A 56 29.49 10.75 8.92
C PRO A 56 29.06 9.33 9.33
N PHE A 57 27.92 8.84 8.81
CA PHE A 57 27.42 7.48 9.10
C PHE A 57 28.09 6.37 8.27
N ARG A 58 28.95 6.71 7.30
CA ARG A 58 29.71 5.73 6.47
C ARG A 58 30.58 4.77 7.29
N GLY A 59 30.98 5.19 8.50
CA GLY A 59 31.65 4.33 9.48
C GLY A 59 30.78 3.14 9.94
N PHE A 60 29.48 3.34 10.15
CA PHE A 60 28.55 2.26 10.54
C PHE A 60 28.29 1.27 9.39
N TYR A 61 28.20 1.76 8.15
CA TYR A 61 28.13 0.90 6.96
C TYR A 61 29.38 0.00 6.84
N SER A 62 30.56 0.58 7.06
CA SER A 62 31.83 -0.16 7.03
C SER A 62 31.91 -1.18 8.18
N LEU A 63 31.52 -0.78 9.39
CA LEU A 63 31.45 -1.65 10.57
C LEU A 63 30.46 -2.81 10.39
N PHE A 64 29.33 -2.59 9.73
CA PHE A 64 28.37 -3.64 9.38
C PHE A 64 29.03 -4.71 8.51
N TRP A 65 29.70 -4.33 7.41
CA TRP A 65 30.35 -5.30 6.53
C TRP A 65 31.53 -6.02 7.18
N ILE A 66 32.34 -5.33 8.01
CA ILE A 66 33.38 -5.97 8.83
C ILE A 66 32.74 -6.99 9.80
N SER A 67 31.64 -6.64 10.45
CA SER A 67 30.92 -7.54 11.36
C SER A 67 30.32 -8.75 10.63
N MET A 68 29.78 -8.57 9.43
CA MET A 68 29.26 -9.65 8.60
C MET A 68 30.39 -10.56 8.07
N PHE A 69 31.56 -10.02 7.73
CA PHE A 69 32.74 -10.80 7.35
C PHE A 69 33.25 -11.65 8.52
N LEU A 70 33.37 -11.06 9.73
CA LEU A 70 33.76 -11.79 10.94
C LEU A 70 32.72 -12.86 11.35
N LEU A 71 31.43 -12.57 11.17
CA LEU A 71 30.33 -13.53 11.38
C LEU A 71 30.46 -14.73 10.41
N LEU A 72 30.70 -14.46 9.14
CA LEU A 72 30.89 -15.47 8.10
C LEU A 72 32.14 -16.33 8.39
N LEU A 73 33.29 -15.70 8.63
CA LEU A 73 34.54 -16.38 8.96
C LEU A 73 34.40 -17.29 10.19
N ARG A 74 33.81 -16.78 11.28
CA ARG A 74 33.52 -17.56 12.50
C ARG A 74 32.62 -18.76 12.20
N THR A 75 31.61 -18.58 11.35
CA THR A 75 30.66 -19.65 11.01
C THR A 75 31.32 -20.73 10.18
N TYR A 76 32.12 -20.35 9.18
CA TYR A 76 32.90 -21.27 8.33
C TYR A 76 33.90 -22.09 9.16
N VAL A 77 34.67 -21.44 10.04
CA VAL A 77 35.63 -22.12 10.91
C VAL A 77 34.93 -23.12 11.83
N ASN A 78 33.80 -22.74 12.44
CA ASN A 78 33.00 -23.66 13.26
C ASN A 78 32.45 -24.85 12.45
N ASN A 79 31.96 -24.61 11.23
CA ASN A 79 31.41 -25.68 10.38
C ASN A 79 32.51 -26.66 9.95
N PHE A 80 33.69 -26.14 9.57
CA PHE A 80 34.87 -26.95 9.25
C PHE A 80 35.30 -27.85 10.41
N TYR A 81 35.38 -27.32 11.64
CA TYR A 81 35.69 -28.12 12.84
C TYR A 81 34.61 -29.16 13.19
N GLN A 82 33.34 -28.94 12.84
CA GLN A 82 32.23 -29.85 13.20
C GLN A 82 31.91 -30.91 12.15
N ASN A 83 32.09 -30.60 10.85
CA ASN A 83 31.65 -31.45 9.74
C ASN A 83 32.75 -31.74 8.70
N GLY A 84 33.94 -31.15 8.84
CA GLY A 84 35.07 -31.33 7.90
C GLY A 84 34.98 -30.50 6.61
N TYR A 85 33.95 -29.66 6.47
CA TYR A 85 33.74 -28.77 5.31
C TYR A 85 33.24 -27.38 5.76
N PRO A 86 33.55 -26.29 5.03
CA PRO A 86 33.24 -24.93 5.47
C PRO A 86 31.77 -24.52 5.28
N LEU A 87 31.06 -25.13 4.32
CA LEU A 87 29.64 -24.92 4.03
C LEU A 87 29.02 -26.25 3.62
N SER A 88 27.75 -26.48 3.96
CA SER A 88 26.98 -27.52 3.28
C SER A 88 26.65 -27.06 1.85
N MET A 89 26.45 -28.01 0.93
CA MET A 89 25.96 -27.70 -0.42
C MET A 89 24.44 -27.94 -0.54
N VAL A 90 23.77 -28.31 0.55
CA VAL A 90 22.36 -28.76 0.53
C VAL A 90 21.45 -27.65 0.02
N PHE A 91 21.60 -26.42 0.54
CA PHE A 91 20.81 -25.28 0.07
C PHE A 91 21.17 -24.88 -1.36
N ALA A 92 22.45 -24.95 -1.74
CA ALA A 92 22.89 -24.66 -3.11
C ALA A 92 22.21 -25.58 -4.15
N THR A 93 21.99 -26.87 -3.83
CA THR A 93 21.24 -27.78 -4.71
C THR A 93 19.77 -27.39 -4.91
N LEU A 94 19.17 -26.61 -4.01
CA LEU A 94 17.80 -26.09 -4.19
C LEU A 94 17.70 -24.96 -5.23
N PHE A 95 18.81 -24.33 -5.58
CA PHE A 95 18.89 -23.30 -6.63
C PHE A 95 19.25 -23.90 -7.99
N THR A 96 20.18 -24.88 -8.01
CA THR A 96 20.72 -25.46 -9.25
C THR A 96 19.88 -26.59 -9.83
N ARG A 97 19.16 -27.36 -9.00
CA ARG A 97 18.19 -28.37 -9.47
C ARG A 97 17.21 -27.73 -10.46
N ASP A 98 16.95 -28.37 -11.61
CA ASP A 98 16.00 -27.89 -12.64
C ASP A 98 16.30 -26.50 -13.25
N ALA A 99 17.44 -25.86 -12.96
CA ALA A 99 17.73 -24.47 -13.36
C ALA A 99 17.77 -24.23 -14.88
N PHE A 100 18.17 -25.24 -15.67
CA PHE A 100 18.12 -25.15 -17.14
C PHE A 100 16.67 -25.10 -17.67
N THR A 101 15.76 -25.88 -17.09
CA THR A 101 14.33 -25.84 -17.42
C THR A 101 13.70 -24.51 -17.01
N LEU A 102 14.15 -23.92 -15.89
CA LEU A 102 13.77 -22.57 -15.48
C LEU A 102 14.22 -21.54 -16.52
N ALA A 103 15.50 -21.55 -16.94
CA ALA A 103 16.03 -20.62 -17.92
C ALA A 103 15.32 -20.70 -19.28
N ILE A 104 14.97 -21.90 -19.76
CA ILE A 104 14.15 -22.05 -20.99
C ILE A 104 12.74 -21.48 -20.79
N SER A 105 12.09 -21.78 -19.66
CA SER A 105 10.74 -21.27 -19.37
C SER A 105 10.72 -19.74 -19.30
N ASP A 106 11.77 -19.16 -18.71
CA ASP A 106 11.97 -17.72 -18.57
C ASP A 106 12.28 -17.05 -19.91
N GLY A 107 13.07 -17.69 -20.78
CA GLY A 107 13.30 -17.26 -22.15
C GLY A 107 12.04 -17.28 -23.02
N VAL A 108 11.15 -18.27 -22.84
CA VAL A 108 9.84 -18.31 -23.51
C VAL A 108 8.91 -17.19 -23.02
N LEU A 109 8.88 -16.96 -21.69
CA LEU A 109 8.14 -15.86 -21.07
C LEU A 109 8.64 -14.48 -21.57
N PHE A 110 9.96 -14.27 -21.58
CA PHE A 110 10.61 -13.07 -22.13
C PHE A 110 10.24 -12.88 -23.61
N GLY A 111 10.40 -13.93 -24.42
CA GLY A 111 10.09 -13.92 -25.84
C GLY A 111 8.62 -13.59 -26.15
N SER A 112 7.68 -14.06 -25.32
CA SER A 112 6.25 -13.78 -25.53
C SER A 112 5.91 -12.29 -25.40
N THR A 113 6.66 -11.52 -24.61
CA THR A 113 6.40 -10.07 -24.44
C THR A 113 6.55 -9.28 -25.73
N PHE A 114 7.38 -9.74 -26.68
CA PHE A 114 7.65 -9.05 -27.94
C PHE A 114 6.42 -8.98 -28.87
N ILE A 115 5.38 -9.80 -28.63
CA ILE A 115 4.05 -9.70 -29.27
C ILE A 115 3.43 -8.30 -29.07
N CYS A 116 3.83 -7.57 -28.02
CA CYS A 116 3.33 -6.23 -27.74
C CYS A 116 3.82 -5.17 -28.75
N VAL A 117 4.94 -5.41 -29.46
CA VAL A 117 5.45 -4.49 -30.49
C VAL A 117 4.53 -4.45 -31.73
N PRO A 118 4.22 -5.56 -32.42
CA PRO A 118 3.27 -5.54 -33.54
C PRO A 118 1.84 -5.19 -33.10
N PHE A 119 1.44 -5.51 -31.86
CA PHE A 119 0.15 -5.08 -31.31
C PHE A 119 0.04 -3.54 -31.23
N VAL A 120 1.08 -2.86 -30.73
CA VAL A 120 1.13 -1.40 -30.70
C VAL A 120 1.24 -0.81 -32.10
N GLN A 121 1.97 -1.44 -33.03
CA GLN A 121 1.98 -1.03 -34.44
C GLN A 121 0.60 -1.15 -35.09
N ALA A 122 -0.21 -2.16 -34.75
CA ALA A 122 -1.60 -2.29 -35.22
C ALA A 122 -2.54 -1.22 -34.65
N ILE A 123 -2.29 -0.75 -33.42
CA ILE A 123 -2.96 0.43 -32.86
C ILE A 123 -2.52 1.69 -33.62
N GLN A 124 -1.22 1.90 -33.85
CA GLN A 124 -0.69 3.05 -34.58
C GLN A 124 -1.25 3.15 -36.01
N LYS A 125 -1.33 2.03 -36.74
CA LYS A 125 -1.90 1.93 -38.10
C LYS A 125 -3.43 2.10 -38.17
N GLY A 126 -4.12 2.22 -37.05
CA GLY A 126 -5.57 2.44 -37.01
C GLY A 126 -6.44 1.17 -36.98
N TYR A 127 -5.87 -0.02 -37.18
CA TYR A 127 -6.61 -1.28 -37.17
C TYR A 127 -7.30 -1.57 -35.83
N ILE A 128 -6.73 -1.07 -34.72
CA ILE A 128 -7.27 -1.24 -33.36
C ILE A 128 -7.46 0.14 -32.70
N ARG A 129 -8.61 0.34 -32.04
CA ARG A 129 -8.83 1.46 -31.11
C ARG A 129 -8.30 1.08 -29.73
N TYR A 130 -7.40 1.89 -29.18
CA TYR A 130 -6.79 1.60 -27.87
C TYR A 130 -7.85 1.58 -26.76
N TYR A 131 -8.62 2.67 -26.61
CA TYR A 131 -9.72 2.77 -25.64
C TYR A 131 -11.00 2.06 -26.11
N TRP A 132 -10.94 0.74 -26.13
CA TRP A 132 -11.73 -0.17 -25.28
C TRP A 132 -11.34 -1.59 -25.69
N THR A 133 -11.38 -1.88 -26.99
CA THR A 133 -10.98 -3.17 -27.56
C THR A 133 -9.49 -3.47 -27.34
N GLY A 134 -8.61 -2.49 -27.55
CA GLY A 134 -7.17 -2.65 -27.30
C GLY A 134 -6.85 -3.00 -25.83
N GLN A 135 -7.49 -2.32 -24.88
CA GLN A 135 -7.32 -2.64 -23.44
C GLN A 135 -7.90 -4.01 -23.05
N ILE A 136 -9.05 -4.41 -23.61
CA ILE A 136 -9.63 -5.74 -23.38
C ILE A 136 -8.68 -6.84 -23.90
N ILE A 137 -8.15 -6.71 -25.11
CA ILE A 137 -7.20 -7.66 -25.69
C ILE A 137 -5.93 -7.77 -24.83
N LEU A 138 -5.37 -6.62 -24.40
CA LEU A 138 -4.21 -6.59 -23.51
C LEU A 138 -4.47 -7.34 -22.19
N HIS A 139 -5.59 -7.07 -21.53
CA HIS A 139 -5.91 -7.71 -20.25
C HIS A 139 -6.22 -9.20 -20.38
N ILE A 140 -6.84 -9.64 -21.49
CA ILE A 140 -7.02 -11.06 -21.80
C ILE A 140 -5.65 -11.74 -21.98
N TYR A 141 -4.74 -11.16 -22.78
CA TYR A 141 -3.38 -11.67 -22.96
C TYR A 141 -2.60 -11.75 -21.64
N GLN A 142 -2.70 -10.72 -20.79
CA GLN A 142 -2.05 -10.72 -19.47
C GLN A 142 -2.62 -11.80 -18.54
N ALA A 143 -3.94 -11.97 -18.50
CA ALA A 143 -4.61 -12.97 -17.67
C ALA A 143 -4.28 -14.40 -18.13
N ILE A 144 -4.24 -14.65 -19.44
CA ILE A 144 -3.81 -15.93 -20.02
C ILE A 144 -2.34 -16.20 -19.67
N THR A 145 -1.44 -15.23 -19.88
CA THR A 145 0.00 -15.38 -19.61
C THR A 145 0.26 -15.67 -18.13
N LEU A 146 -0.38 -14.93 -17.22
CA LEU A 146 -0.27 -15.17 -15.77
C LEU A 146 -0.86 -16.54 -15.37
N GLY A 147 -2.02 -16.90 -15.91
CA GLY A 147 -2.66 -18.19 -15.64
C GLY A 147 -1.84 -19.39 -16.14
N LEU A 148 -1.22 -19.28 -17.32
CA LEU A 148 -0.30 -20.28 -17.87
C LEU A 148 0.97 -20.39 -17.02
N ALA A 149 1.58 -19.26 -16.63
CA ALA A 149 2.78 -19.26 -15.78
C ALA A 149 2.51 -19.91 -14.42
N ILE A 150 1.39 -19.56 -13.76
CA ILE A 150 0.96 -20.18 -12.50
C ILE A 150 0.74 -21.69 -12.72
N LYS A 151 -0.05 -22.08 -13.72
CA LYS A 151 -0.30 -23.50 -14.04
C LYS A 151 1.00 -24.28 -14.28
N TRP A 152 1.98 -23.67 -14.94
CA TRP A 152 3.30 -24.25 -15.18
C TRP A 152 4.08 -24.49 -13.88
N THR A 153 4.16 -23.51 -12.97
CA THR A 153 4.85 -23.68 -11.67
C THR A 153 4.24 -24.80 -10.82
N PHE A 154 2.92 -24.92 -10.80
CA PHE A 154 2.24 -26.02 -10.10
C PHE A 154 2.50 -27.36 -10.78
N ASN A 155 2.39 -27.43 -12.12
CA ASN A 155 2.55 -28.69 -12.88
C ASN A 155 4.00 -29.21 -12.92
N ARG A 156 5.02 -28.33 -12.90
CA ARG A 156 6.43 -28.73 -12.86
C ARG A 156 6.94 -29.05 -11.45
N GLU A 157 6.12 -28.79 -10.44
CA GLU A 157 6.39 -29.02 -9.01
C GLU A 157 7.64 -28.32 -8.42
N TRP A 158 8.24 -27.36 -9.12
CA TRP A 158 9.54 -26.72 -8.78
C TRP A 158 9.76 -26.35 -7.30
N PRO A 159 11.04 -26.28 -6.86
CA PRO A 159 11.41 -25.67 -5.58
C PRO A 159 10.76 -24.30 -5.35
N TRP A 160 10.52 -23.96 -4.08
CA TRP A 160 9.88 -22.71 -3.68
C TRP A 160 10.61 -21.47 -4.22
N VAL A 161 11.95 -21.53 -4.28
CA VAL A 161 12.84 -20.51 -4.85
C VAL A 161 12.50 -20.23 -6.31
N GLN A 162 12.48 -21.28 -7.14
CA GLN A 162 12.31 -21.16 -8.60
C GLN A 162 10.88 -20.80 -8.97
N SER A 163 9.91 -21.38 -8.25
CA SER A 163 8.50 -21.01 -8.33
C SER A 163 8.31 -19.52 -8.00
N GLY A 164 8.99 -19.02 -6.97
CA GLY A 164 9.00 -17.60 -6.58
C GLY A 164 9.64 -16.71 -7.63
N PHE A 165 10.84 -17.06 -8.12
CA PHE A 165 11.55 -16.33 -9.17
C PHE A 165 10.70 -16.20 -10.44
N PHE A 166 10.21 -17.30 -10.99
CA PHE A 166 9.44 -17.31 -12.24
C PHE A 166 8.12 -16.53 -12.09
N THR A 167 7.45 -16.63 -10.93
CA THR A 167 6.24 -15.84 -10.65
C THR A 167 6.54 -14.35 -10.55
N LEU A 168 7.61 -13.97 -9.85
CA LEU A 168 8.03 -12.57 -9.72
C LEU A 168 8.44 -11.98 -11.07
N HIS A 169 9.18 -12.74 -11.89
CA HIS A 169 9.61 -12.31 -13.22
C HIS A 169 8.42 -12.20 -14.17
N THR A 170 7.46 -13.14 -14.11
CA THR A 170 6.16 -13.04 -14.82
C THR A 170 5.44 -11.73 -14.47
N LEU A 171 5.35 -11.36 -13.19
CA LEU A 171 4.74 -10.09 -12.77
C LEU A 171 5.49 -8.87 -13.34
N VAL A 172 6.83 -8.86 -13.30
CA VAL A 172 7.67 -7.80 -13.90
C VAL A 172 7.44 -7.69 -15.41
N MET A 173 7.41 -8.81 -16.14
CA MET A 173 7.15 -8.85 -17.58
C MET A 173 5.76 -8.31 -17.93
N LEU A 174 4.75 -8.65 -17.14
CA LEU A 174 3.37 -8.17 -17.32
C LEU A 174 3.23 -6.67 -17.00
N MET A 175 3.98 -6.15 -16.02
CA MET A 175 4.05 -4.71 -15.69
C MET A 175 4.77 -3.92 -16.79
N LYS A 176 5.93 -4.37 -17.27
CA LYS A 176 6.64 -3.74 -18.40
C LYS A 176 5.76 -3.74 -19.66
N THR A 177 5.18 -4.89 -20.00
CA THR A 177 4.18 -5.06 -21.07
C THR A 177 3.05 -4.03 -20.94
N TYR A 178 2.44 -3.90 -19.76
CA TYR A 178 1.37 -2.92 -19.55
C TYR A 178 1.85 -1.49 -19.78
N SER A 179 2.98 -1.09 -19.20
CA SER A 179 3.45 0.29 -19.29
C SER A 179 3.85 0.68 -20.72
N TYR A 180 4.42 -0.25 -21.50
CA TYR A 180 4.74 -0.03 -22.91
C TYR A 180 3.48 0.17 -23.75
N VAL A 181 2.51 -0.75 -23.65
CA VAL A 181 1.27 -0.68 -24.43
C VAL A 181 0.40 0.50 -24.01
N ALA A 182 0.30 0.80 -22.71
CA ALA A 182 -0.50 1.93 -22.22
C ALA A 182 0.05 3.30 -22.67
N THR A 183 1.37 3.46 -22.67
CA THR A 183 2.02 4.73 -23.06
C THR A 183 1.97 4.93 -24.57
N ASN A 184 2.30 3.90 -25.37
CA ASN A 184 2.22 4.01 -26.82
C ASN A 184 0.76 4.02 -27.34
N GLY A 185 -0.17 3.38 -26.64
CA GLY A 185 -1.60 3.46 -26.94
C GLY A 185 -2.17 4.87 -26.72
N TYR A 186 -1.70 5.57 -25.69
CA TYR A 186 -1.99 7.00 -25.49
C TYR A 186 -1.38 7.87 -26.60
N LEU A 187 -0.09 7.71 -26.90
CA LEU A 187 0.61 8.47 -27.95
C LEU A 187 -0.01 8.24 -29.35
N ALA A 188 -0.49 7.03 -29.63
CA ALA A 188 -1.22 6.73 -30.86
C ALA A 188 -2.52 7.54 -30.97
N ASP A 189 -3.33 7.59 -29.91
CA ASP A 189 -4.59 8.35 -29.91
C ASP A 189 -4.36 9.87 -29.94
N LEU A 190 -3.30 10.34 -29.26
CA LEU A 190 -2.81 11.71 -29.32
C LEU A 190 -2.36 12.08 -30.74
N SER A 191 -1.61 11.21 -31.44
CA SER A 191 -1.11 11.47 -32.80
C SER A 191 -2.23 11.58 -33.84
N ARG A 192 -3.31 10.81 -33.68
CA ARG A 192 -4.53 10.93 -34.50
C ARG A 192 -5.24 12.26 -34.23
N THR A 193 -5.31 12.66 -32.96
CA THR A 193 -5.91 13.94 -32.54
C THR A 193 -5.12 15.11 -33.12
N TYR A 194 -3.78 15.08 -32.99
CA TYR A 194 -2.87 16.04 -33.61
C TYR A 194 -3.11 16.16 -35.13
N ALA A 195 -3.16 15.05 -35.87
CA ALA A 195 -3.40 15.07 -37.31
C ALA A 195 -4.78 15.65 -37.69
N ALA A 196 -5.82 15.38 -36.90
CA ALA A 196 -7.15 15.95 -37.10
C ALA A 196 -7.18 17.47 -36.81
N THR A 197 -6.55 17.91 -35.73
CA THR A 197 -6.41 19.34 -35.38
C THR A 197 -5.54 20.08 -36.40
N GLN A 198 -4.49 19.44 -36.95
CA GLN A 198 -3.68 20.02 -38.02
C GLN A 198 -4.52 20.21 -39.28
N SER A 199 -5.32 19.21 -39.66
CA SER A 199 -6.25 19.31 -40.80
C SER A 199 -7.26 20.47 -40.62
N GLN A 200 -7.75 20.69 -39.39
CA GLN A 200 -8.64 21.81 -39.06
C GLN A 200 -7.93 23.16 -39.11
N LEU A 201 -6.67 23.24 -38.68
CA LEU A 201 -5.86 24.45 -38.80
C LEU A 201 -5.56 24.77 -40.27
N GLU A 202 -5.19 23.78 -41.08
CA GLU A 202 -4.98 23.95 -42.53
C GLU A 202 -6.24 24.42 -43.27
N GLN A 203 -7.42 23.92 -42.88
CA GLN A 203 -8.71 24.42 -43.39
C GLN A 203 -8.94 25.89 -42.95
N SER A 204 -8.66 26.22 -41.70
CA SER A 204 -8.79 27.59 -41.18
C SER A 204 -7.86 28.58 -41.89
N ILE A 205 -6.62 28.18 -42.17
CA ILE A 205 -5.63 28.96 -42.93
C ILE A 205 -6.10 29.18 -44.38
N LYS A 206 -6.66 28.16 -45.02
CA LYS A 206 -7.21 28.28 -46.39
C LYS A 206 -8.39 29.26 -46.47
N VAL A 207 -9.24 29.28 -45.45
CA VAL A 207 -10.34 30.27 -45.34
C VAL A 207 -9.81 31.68 -45.05
N ALA A 208 -8.72 31.81 -44.29
CA ALA A 208 -8.12 33.08 -43.90
C ALA A 208 -7.17 33.72 -44.94
N GLY A 209 -7.18 33.24 -46.20
CA GLY A 209 -6.39 33.82 -47.30
C GLY A 209 -5.03 33.16 -47.58
N GLY A 210 -4.73 32.02 -46.94
CA GLY A 210 -3.52 31.24 -47.21
C GLY A 210 -2.40 31.46 -46.19
N TYR A 211 -1.39 30.58 -46.24
CA TYR A 211 -0.37 30.47 -45.17
C TYR A 211 0.46 31.73 -44.97
N GLU A 212 0.88 32.39 -46.07
CA GLU A 212 1.75 33.57 -46.02
C GLU A 212 1.05 34.78 -45.38
N VAL A 213 -0.22 35.02 -45.72
CA VAL A 213 -1.04 36.10 -45.15
C VAL A 213 -1.25 35.88 -43.64
N VAL A 214 -1.58 34.64 -43.26
CA VAL A 214 -1.79 34.26 -41.85
C VAL A 214 -0.48 34.31 -41.06
N LEU A 215 0.66 33.97 -41.67
CA LEU A 215 1.98 34.06 -41.05
C LEU A 215 2.43 35.51 -40.84
N ALA A 216 2.24 36.39 -41.83
CA ALA A 216 2.53 37.82 -41.70
C ALA A 216 1.74 38.45 -40.55
N GLN A 217 0.43 38.16 -40.46
CA GLN A 217 -0.42 38.62 -39.35
C GLN A 217 0.00 38.07 -37.97
N ALA A 218 0.59 36.87 -37.91
CA ALA A 218 1.12 36.32 -36.66
C ALA A 218 2.44 36.98 -36.25
N ASN A 219 3.33 37.26 -37.20
CA ASN A 219 4.59 37.95 -36.95
C ASN A 219 4.36 39.40 -36.50
N GLU A 220 3.51 40.16 -37.21
CA GLU A 220 3.11 41.52 -36.81
C GLU A 220 2.51 41.55 -35.39
N ALA A 221 1.72 40.53 -35.02
CA ALA A 221 1.12 40.45 -33.68
C ALA A 221 2.16 40.15 -32.59
N ASN A 222 3.19 39.36 -32.89
CA ASN A 222 4.30 39.08 -31.98
C ASN A 222 5.20 40.33 -31.80
N GLU A 223 5.57 41.00 -32.89
CA GLU A 223 6.38 42.23 -32.86
C GLU A 223 5.71 43.36 -32.05
N ARG A 224 4.38 43.49 -32.14
CA ARG A 224 3.59 44.42 -31.32
C ARG A 224 3.67 44.06 -29.83
N GLN A 225 3.60 42.78 -29.46
CA GLN A 225 3.74 42.35 -28.05
C GLN A 225 5.17 42.57 -27.50
N GLU A 226 6.20 42.38 -28.32
CA GLU A 226 7.59 42.64 -27.93
C GLU A 226 7.90 44.16 -27.78
N THR A 227 7.22 45.02 -28.55
CA THR A 227 7.34 46.48 -28.43
C THR A 227 6.55 47.05 -27.25
N ASP A 228 5.33 46.60 -26.99
CA ASP A 228 4.55 47.00 -25.80
C ASP A 228 5.21 46.52 -24.50
N GLY A 229 5.79 45.31 -24.50
CA GLY A 229 6.52 44.75 -23.35
C GLY A 229 7.67 45.64 -22.86
N ASN A 230 8.40 46.30 -23.78
CA ASN A 230 9.52 47.17 -23.45
C ASN A 230 9.10 48.58 -22.98
N GLN A 231 7.87 49.04 -23.22
CA GLN A 231 7.40 50.36 -22.78
C GLN A 231 6.88 50.38 -21.33
N SER A 232 6.87 49.23 -20.65
CA SER A 232 6.34 49.08 -19.28
C SER A 232 7.37 49.19 -18.15
N ALA A 233 8.57 49.71 -18.45
CA ALA A 233 9.57 50.10 -17.45
C ALA A 233 9.55 51.63 -17.24
N PRO A 234 9.36 52.16 -16.02
CA PRO A 234 9.21 53.60 -15.80
C PRO A 234 10.53 54.37 -15.91
N ASP A 235 10.47 55.56 -16.52
CA ASP A 235 11.59 56.49 -16.73
C ASP A 235 12.36 56.79 -15.44
N THR A 236 13.52 56.15 -15.29
CA THR A 236 14.51 56.55 -14.28
C THR A 236 15.47 57.54 -14.91
N ARG A 237 15.14 58.84 -14.83
CA ARG A 237 15.94 59.94 -15.40
C ARG A 237 17.40 59.89 -14.94
N SER A 238 18.30 59.48 -15.83
CA SER A 238 19.74 59.51 -15.63
C SER A 238 20.28 60.93 -15.79
N VAL A 239 20.30 61.69 -14.69
CA VAL A 239 21.08 62.94 -14.63
C VAL A 239 22.57 62.57 -14.67
N THR A 240 23.24 62.86 -15.78
CA THR A 240 24.68 62.64 -15.96
C THR A 240 25.51 63.81 -15.42
N PRO A 241 26.44 63.57 -14.48
CA PRO A 241 27.62 64.43 -14.30
C PRO A 241 28.67 64.08 -15.38
N VAL A 242 29.37 65.09 -15.88
CA VAL A 242 30.47 64.92 -16.85
C VAL A 242 31.79 64.63 -16.11
N GLY A 243 32.59 63.67 -16.58
CA GLY A 243 33.95 63.47 -16.03
C GLY A 243 34.77 62.29 -16.55
N THR A 244 35.79 62.60 -17.38
CA THR A 244 37.06 61.84 -17.57
C THR A 244 37.04 60.45 -18.28
N PRO A 245 38.20 60.01 -18.86
CA PRO A 245 38.26 58.99 -19.95
C PRO A 245 38.62 57.56 -19.47
N PRO A 246 38.59 56.53 -20.36
CA PRO A 246 38.64 55.12 -19.95
C PRO A 246 40.05 54.53 -19.77
N PRO A 247 40.16 53.41 -19.06
CA PRO A 247 40.80 52.24 -19.67
C PRO A 247 40.17 50.86 -19.35
N GLU A 248 40.32 49.96 -20.32
CA GLU A 248 40.65 48.52 -20.23
C GLU A 248 39.75 47.45 -19.54
N ARG A 249 39.93 46.26 -20.14
CA ARG A 249 39.38 44.90 -19.98
C ARG A 249 38.99 44.33 -18.60
N GLU A 250 38.06 43.36 -18.71
CA GLU A 250 37.98 42.09 -17.96
C GLU A 250 37.74 42.14 -16.43
N GLU A 251 36.47 42.04 -16.03
CA GLU A 251 35.90 40.80 -15.45
C GLU A 251 34.38 40.95 -15.21
N SER A 252 33.55 40.01 -15.69
CA SER A 252 32.09 40.14 -15.60
C SER A 252 31.30 38.84 -15.39
N THR A 253 31.30 38.27 -14.18
CA THR A 253 30.22 37.34 -13.74
C THR A 253 30.15 37.15 -12.21
N SER A 254 29.39 37.99 -11.49
CA SER A 254 28.99 37.69 -10.10
C SER A 254 27.74 38.46 -9.61
N LEU A 255 27.75 39.79 -9.66
CA LEU A 255 26.80 40.62 -8.91
C LEU A 255 25.38 40.74 -9.51
N ARG A 256 25.21 40.55 -10.83
CA ARG A 256 23.90 40.76 -11.50
C ARG A 256 22.80 39.76 -11.10
N LYS A 257 23.12 38.66 -10.39
CA LYS A 257 22.17 37.61 -9.96
C LYS A 257 21.53 37.83 -8.57
N ARG A 258 21.83 38.90 -7.84
CA ARG A 258 21.27 39.15 -6.48
C ARG A 258 20.18 40.24 -6.39
N LEU A 259 19.91 40.99 -7.45
CA LEU A 259 19.04 42.20 -7.39
C LEU A 259 17.60 42.02 -7.90
N VAL A 260 17.21 40.83 -8.36
CA VAL A 260 15.85 40.56 -8.91
C VAL A 260 14.89 39.99 -7.85
N ALA A 261 15.34 39.84 -6.60
CA ALA A 261 14.62 39.11 -5.54
C ALA A 261 13.86 39.99 -4.52
N THR A 262 13.65 41.29 -4.80
CA THR A 262 12.89 42.21 -3.94
C THR A 262 12.13 43.27 -4.73
N ASN A 263 10.83 43.06 -4.92
CA ASN A 263 9.79 44.09 -4.82
C ASN A 263 8.40 43.43 -4.79
N GLY A 264 7.43 44.03 -4.10
CA GLY A 264 6.10 43.46 -3.95
C GLY A 264 5.03 44.47 -3.56
N THR A 265 3.77 44.07 -3.77
CA THR A 265 2.52 44.72 -3.34
C THR A 265 2.27 46.18 -3.80
N ASN A 266 1.27 46.38 -4.69
CA ASN A 266 0.00 46.93 -4.23
C ASN A 266 -1.20 46.83 -5.21
N MET A 267 -2.37 46.63 -4.61
CA MET A 267 -3.74 47.05 -4.97
C MET A 267 -4.34 46.91 -6.39
N LEU A 268 -5.30 45.99 -6.47
CA LEU A 268 -6.68 46.17 -6.97
C LEU A 268 -6.96 46.99 -8.26
N LYS A 269 -7.30 46.24 -9.32
CA LYS A 269 -8.59 46.44 -10.01
C LYS A 269 -9.12 45.09 -10.55
N LYS A 270 -10.42 45.01 -10.83
CA LYS A 270 -11.10 43.84 -11.40
C LYS A 270 -11.82 44.22 -12.68
N GLU A 271 -11.37 43.71 -13.80
CA GLU A 271 -12.08 43.67 -15.09
C GLU A 271 -12.00 42.23 -15.64
N ASP A 272 -12.97 41.85 -16.48
CA ASP A 272 -13.30 40.44 -16.76
C ASP A 272 -12.78 39.96 -18.14
N ASN A 273 -12.67 38.62 -18.30
CA ASN A 273 -12.64 37.90 -19.59
C ASN A 273 -11.40 37.98 -20.52
N VAL A 274 -10.22 37.59 -20.05
CA VAL A 274 -9.36 36.64 -20.82
C VAL A 274 -8.74 35.62 -19.85
N PRO A 275 -8.84 34.29 -20.09
CA PRO A 275 -8.11 33.30 -19.32
C PRO A 275 -6.65 33.26 -19.78
N ALA A 276 -5.79 34.08 -19.17
CA ALA A 276 -4.34 34.01 -19.37
C ALA A 276 -3.82 32.62 -18.96
N LEU A 277 -3.46 31.79 -19.94
CA LEU A 277 -2.90 30.46 -19.70
C LEU A 277 -1.41 30.59 -19.35
N PRO A 278 -0.92 29.89 -18.32
CA PRO A 278 0.50 29.95 -17.98
C PRO A 278 1.33 29.29 -19.09
N LEU A 279 2.29 30.04 -19.63
CA LEU A 279 3.31 29.52 -20.55
C LEU A 279 4.21 28.53 -19.82
N THR A 280 3.81 27.26 -19.78
CA THR A 280 4.61 26.17 -19.23
C THR A 280 5.75 25.83 -20.17
N SER A 281 6.81 26.64 -20.14
CA SER A 281 8.14 26.19 -20.52
C SER A 281 8.46 24.92 -19.73
N SER A 282 8.78 23.84 -20.43
CA SER A 282 9.09 22.52 -19.86
C SER A 282 10.49 22.46 -19.26
N TYR A 283 10.86 23.49 -18.48
CA TYR A 283 12.14 23.62 -17.81
C TYR A 283 12.30 22.56 -16.71
N VAL A 284 12.94 21.45 -17.07
CA VAL A 284 13.49 20.48 -16.11
C VAL A 284 14.83 21.04 -15.61
N PRO A 285 14.99 21.37 -14.32
CA PRO A 285 16.23 21.94 -13.82
C PRO A 285 17.42 21.00 -14.03
N GLY A 286 18.47 21.48 -14.70
CA GLY A 286 19.72 20.74 -14.92
C GLY A 286 19.83 19.98 -16.26
N LEU A 287 18.95 20.23 -17.22
CA LEU A 287 19.11 19.79 -18.61
C LEU A 287 19.24 20.99 -19.54
N ASP A 288 20.44 21.21 -20.09
CA ASP A 288 20.74 22.27 -21.08
C ASP A 288 20.19 21.92 -22.48
N VAL A 289 18.91 21.55 -22.55
CA VAL A 289 18.17 21.32 -23.79
C VAL A 289 17.32 22.57 -24.04
N PRO A 290 17.46 23.27 -25.18
CA PRO A 290 16.59 24.40 -25.48
C PRO A 290 15.12 23.95 -25.57
N PRO A 291 14.13 24.84 -25.38
CA PRO A 291 12.73 24.51 -25.59
C PRO A 291 12.46 24.04 -27.04
N LEU A 292 11.35 23.33 -27.25
CA LEU A 292 10.83 23.10 -28.59
C LEU A 292 10.42 24.45 -29.21
N PRO A 293 10.70 24.70 -30.51
CA PRO A 293 10.31 25.96 -31.16
C PRO A 293 8.79 26.07 -31.17
N LEU A 294 8.27 27.26 -30.82
CA LEU A 294 6.83 27.53 -30.87
C LEU A 294 6.31 27.40 -32.31
N HIS A 295 5.06 26.96 -32.44
CA HIS A 295 4.36 26.99 -33.72
C HIS A 295 4.19 28.46 -34.17
N PRO A 296 4.58 28.85 -35.41
CA PRO A 296 4.61 30.27 -35.80
C PRO A 296 3.28 31.01 -35.61
N LEU A 297 2.15 30.31 -35.78
CA LEU A 297 0.81 30.88 -35.65
C LEU A 297 0.29 30.96 -34.20
N THR A 298 1.10 30.68 -33.18
CA THR A 298 0.69 30.71 -31.76
C THR A 298 0.19 32.08 -31.29
N TYR A 299 0.69 33.17 -31.89
CA TYR A 299 0.35 34.56 -31.58
C TYR A 299 -0.67 35.18 -32.56
N HIS A 300 -1.27 34.39 -33.46
CA HIS A 300 -2.18 34.92 -34.48
C HIS A 300 -3.43 35.62 -33.88
N PRO A 301 -3.81 36.81 -34.36
CA PRO A 301 -4.90 37.61 -33.77
C PRO A 301 -6.29 36.97 -33.87
N ALA A 302 -6.53 36.04 -34.79
CA ALA A 302 -7.80 35.31 -34.84
C ALA A 302 -7.80 34.15 -33.82
N PRO A 303 -8.71 34.14 -32.83
CA PRO A 303 -8.66 33.16 -31.73
C PRO A 303 -8.88 31.72 -32.19
N SER A 304 -9.54 31.50 -33.34
CA SER A 304 -9.67 30.18 -33.98
C SER A 304 -8.32 29.60 -34.41
N ILE A 305 -7.44 30.43 -34.97
CA ILE A 305 -6.14 30.01 -35.50
C ILE A 305 -5.13 29.86 -34.36
N SER A 306 -5.03 30.84 -33.46
CA SER A 306 -4.08 30.78 -32.34
C SER A 306 -4.41 29.71 -31.31
N THR A 307 -5.68 29.44 -30.98
CA THR A 307 -6.02 28.32 -30.07
C THR A 307 -5.73 26.95 -30.69
N LEU A 308 -5.97 26.77 -32.00
CA LEU A 308 -5.57 25.56 -32.72
C LEU A 308 -4.04 25.40 -32.71
N ALA A 309 -3.28 26.45 -33.07
CA ALA A 309 -1.82 26.45 -33.06
C ALA A 309 -1.22 26.17 -31.66
N GLN A 310 -1.78 26.78 -30.61
CA GLN A 310 -1.41 26.50 -29.22
C GLN A 310 -1.69 25.04 -28.83
N SER A 311 -2.83 24.48 -29.25
CA SER A 311 -3.18 23.08 -28.99
C SER A 311 -2.29 22.09 -29.74
N LEU A 312 -1.88 22.41 -30.97
CA LEU A 312 -0.90 21.62 -31.72
C LEU A 312 0.46 21.65 -31.04
N ASN A 313 0.97 22.83 -30.68
CA ASN A 313 2.25 22.96 -29.98
C ASN A 313 2.27 22.15 -28.66
N ALA A 314 1.19 22.22 -27.87
CA ALA A 314 1.05 21.43 -26.65
C ALA A 314 1.06 19.91 -26.94
N MET A 315 0.32 19.44 -27.96
CA MET A 315 0.36 18.03 -28.36
C MET A 315 1.71 17.60 -28.96
N ASP A 316 2.43 18.50 -29.63
CA ASP A 316 3.76 18.24 -30.19
C ASP A 316 4.81 18.01 -29.09
N THR A 317 4.72 18.81 -28.01
CA THR A 317 5.56 18.66 -26.81
C THR A 317 5.23 17.37 -26.01
N GLU A 318 4.06 16.78 -26.20
CA GLU A 318 3.70 15.46 -25.62
C GLU A 318 4.04 14.27 -26.53
N LEU A 319 4.09 14.47 -27.86
CA LEU A 319 4.47 13.45 -28.85
C LEU A 319 5.99 13.26 -29.00
N THR A 320 6.77 14.18 -28.42
CA THR A 320 8.23 14.26 -28.51
C THR A 320 8.85 14.06 -27.12
N SER A 321 9.97 13.33 -27.02
CA SER A 321 10.67 13.17 -25.73
C SER A 321 11.26 14.50 -25.24
N THR A 322 11.37 14.64 -23.91
CA THR A 322 12.07 15.74 -23.24
C THR A 322 13.59 15.53 -23.13
N GLY A 323 14.11 14.46 -23.73
CA GLY A 323 15.54 14.11 -23.70
C GLY A 323 16.35 14.76 -24.82
N LYS A 324 17.66 14.51 -24.80
CA LYS A 324 18.64 15.11 -25.72
C LYS A 324 18.35 14.79 -27.19
N ASN A 325 17.79 13.61 -27.47
CA ASN A 325 17.57 13.14 -28.84
C ASN A 325 16.18 13.49 -29.39
N ARG A 326 15.25 14.04 -28.57
CA ARG A 326 13.89 14.44 -28.98
C ARG A 326 13.17 13.36 -29.80
N VAL A 327 13.22 12.11 -29.34
CA VAL A 327 12.57 10.95 -29.98
C VAL A 327 11.07 11.19 -30.08
N ARG A 328 10.55 11.20 -31.32
CA ARG A 328 9.14 11.50 -31.62
C ARG A 328 8.36 10.23 -31.97
N PHE A 329 7.17 10.06 -31.42
CA PHE A 329 6.25 9.00 -31.84
C PHE A 329 5.86 9.19 -33.33
N PRO A 330 5.84 8.13 -34.18
CA PRO A 330 5.93 6.71 -33.87
C PRO A 330 7.32 6.07 -34.10
N THR A 331 8.39 6.87 -34.28
CA THR A 331 9.74 6.34 -34.61
C THR A 331 10.29 5.38 -33.56
N ASN A 332 9.78 5.45 -32.33
CA ASN A 332 10.16 4.59 -31.23
C ASN A 332 9.67 3.13 -31.35
N LEU A 333 8.75 2.81 -32.26
CA LEU A 333 8.06 1.50 -32.34
C LEU A 333 8.90 0.37 -32.99
N THR A 334 10.14 0.19 -32.56
CA THR A 334 11.07 -0.85 -33.04
C THR A 334 11.25 -1.97 -32.01
N TYR A 335 11.60 -3.17 -32.49
CA TYR A 335 11.96 -4.29 -31.61
C TYR A 335 13.22 -3.99 -30.75
N ALA A 336 14.17 -3.20 -31.28
CA ALA A 336 15.37 -2.80 -30.56
C ALA A 336 15.07 -1.89 -29.36
N ASN A 337 14.19 -0.91 -29.51
CA ASN A 337 13.81 0.01 -28.43
C ASN A 337 13.02 -0.72 -27.32
N PHE A 338 12.20 -1.72 -27.69
CA PHE A 338 11.52 -2.56 -26.72
C PHE A 338 12.48 -3.52 -25.99
N LEU A 339 13.47 -4.09 -26.69
CA LEU A 339 14.54 -4.91 -26.09
C LEU A 339 15.38 -4.09 -25.08
N ASP A 340 15.75 -2.86 -25.43
CA ASP A 340 16.44 -1.93 -24.53
C ASP A 340 15.62 -1.63 -23.27
N PHE A 341 14.35 -1.21 -23.41
CA PHE A 341 13.44 -1.05 -22.27
C PHE A 341 13.32 -2.33 -21.42
N GLN A 342 13.40 -3.51 -22.04
CA GLN A 342 13.32 -4.78 -21.33
C GLN A 342 14.56 -5.03 -20.43
N PHE A 343 15.74 -4.50 -20.77
CA PHE A 343 16.93 -4.53 -19.90
C PHE A 343 17.04 -3.37 -18.90
N VAL A 344 16.50 -2.18 -19.21
CA VAL A 344 16.52 -1.05 -18.26
C VAL A 344 15.80 -1.41 -16.95
N PRO A 345 16.38 -1.17 -15.76
CA PRO A 345 15.82 -1.52 -14.45
C PRO A 345 14.65 -0.61 -13.98
N THR A 346 13.73 -0.25 -14.88
CA THR A 346 12.51 0.51 -14.58
C THR A 346 11.26 -0.25 -15.04
N LEU A 347 10.12 -0.02 -14.37
CA LEU A 347 8.83 -0.60 -14.76
C LEU A 347 7.93 0.38 -15.53
N CYS A 348 8.34 1.65 -15.63
CA CYS A 348 7.62 2.69 -16.35
C CYS A 348 8.30 3.00 -17.68
N TYR A 349 7.60 2.68 -18.78
CA TYR A 349 8.03 3.06 -20.13
C TYR A 349 7.93 4.58 -20.33
N GLU A 350 8.93 5.18 -20.97
CA GLU A 350 8.89 6.48 -21.64
C GLU A 350 9.70 6.39 -22.95
N LEU A 351 9.63 7.39 -23.83
CA LEU A 351 10.25 7.33 -25.18
C LEU A 351 11.79 7.38 -25.15
N GLU A 352 12.36 8.00 -24.12
CA GLU A 352 13.80 8.21 -23.96
C GLU A 352 14.16 8.18 -22.47
N TYR A 353 15.36 7.72 -22.16
CA TYR A 353 15.90 7.61 -20.80
C TYR A 353 17.23 8.37 -20.70
N PRO A 354 17.56 8.98 -19.54
CA PRO A 354 18.90 9.50 -19.31
C PRO A 354 19.92 8.37 -19.41
N ARG A 355 21.00 8.59 -20.17
CA ARG A 355 22.09 7.64 -20.33
C ARG A 355 23.39 8.18 -19.74
N THR A 356 24.29 7.25 -19.46
CA THR A 356 25.70 7.46 -19.13
C THR A 356 26.53 7.20 -20.40
N ASP A 357 27.59 7.98 -20.63
CA ASP A 357 28.33 7.94 -21.90
C ASP A 357 29.15 6.65 -22.10
N ARG A 358 29.48 5.93 -21.02
CA ARG A 358 30.34 4.73 -21.03
C ARG A 358 29.96 3.76 -19.90
N ILE A 359 30.05 2.46 -20.18
CA ILE A 359 29.98 1.39 -19.17
C ILE A 359 31.29 1.38 -18.37
N ARG A 360 31.22 1.34 -17.04
CA ARG A 360 32.37 1.16 -16.13
C ARG A 360 32.56 -0.34 -15.80
N PRO A 361 33.40 -1.11 -16.51
CA PRO A 361 33.47 -2.57 -16.33
C PRO A 361 33.90 -3.00 -14.93
N MET A 362 34.79 -2.25 -14.27
CA MET A 362 35.21 -2.53 -12.89
C MET A 362 34.05 -2.38 -11.89
N TYR A 363 33.11 -1.46 -12.12
CA TYR A 363 31.91 -1.30 -11.29
C TYR A 363 30.95 -2.48 -11.48
N VAL A 364 30.77 -2.95 -12.72
CA VAL A 364 29.98 -4.18 -12.99
C VAL A 364 30.61 -5.39 -12.29
N PHE A 365 31.94 -5.53 -12.35
CA PHE A 365 32.68 -6.59 -11.66
C PHE A 365 32.53 -6.50 -10.14
N GLU A 366 32.71 -5.32 -9.55
CA GLU A 366 32.48 -5.06 -8.11
C GLU A 366 31.07 -5.46 -7.68
N LYS A 367 30.02 -4.99 -8.37
CA LYS A 367 28.63 -5.34 -8.06
C LYS A 367 28.34 -6.83 -8.26
N THR A 368 29.01 -7.50 -9.21
CA THR A 368 28.89 -8.95 -9.43
C THR A 368 29.52 -9.74 -8.27
N VAL A 369 30.74 -9.41 -7.87
CA VAL A 369 31.42 -10.02 -6.70
C VAL A 369 30.63 -9.75 -5.42
N ALA A 370 30.14 -8.53 -5.23
CA ALA A 370 29.27 -8.18 -4.11
C ALA A 370 27.97 -8.99 -4.10
N THR A 371 27.35 -9.23 -5.26
CA THR A 371 26.15 -10.08 -5.38
C THR A 371 26.43 -11.49 -4.86
N PHE A 372 27.49 -12.14 -5.34
CA PHE A 372 27.81 -13.51 -4.90
C PHE A 372 28.21 -13.57 -3.41
N GLY A 373 29.06 -12.66 -2.94
CA GLY A 373 29.48 -12.62 -1.53
C GLY A 373 28.32 -12.37 -0.56
N THR A 374 27.43 -11.44 -0.87
CA THR A 374 26.25 -11.15 -0.04
C THR A 374 25.17 -12.22 -0.13
N PHE A 375 25.04 -12.90 -1.27
CA PHE A 375 24.18 -14.07 -1.40
C PHE A 375 24.68 -15.25 -0.55
N THR A 376 25.99 -15.49 -0.49
CA THR A 376 26.60 -16.48 0.41
C THR A 376 26.42 -16.12 1.89
N LEU A 377 26.44 -14.83 2.24
CA LEU A 377 26.11 -14.36 3.59
C LEU A 377 24.62 -14.61 3.93
N LEU A 378 23.69 -14.32 3.01
CA LEU A 378 22.26 -14.61 3.16
C LEU A 378 22.00 -16.12 3.37
N TYR A 379 22.71 -16.98 2.63
CA TYR A 379 22.68 -18.42 2.86
C TYR A 379 23.20 -18.77 4.26
N THR A 380 24.37 -18.28 4.64
CA THR A 380 25.00 -18.56 5.94
C THR A 380 24.06 -18.22 7.11
N ILE A 381 23.38 -17.06 7.06
CA ILE A 381 22.39 -16.63 8.05
C ILE A 381 21.15 -17.54 8.03
N THR A 382 20.67 -17.92 6.85
CA THR A 382 19.50 -18.81 6.73
C THR A 382 19.78 -20.20 7.34
N GLU A 383 20.92 -20.81 7.02
CA GLU A 383 21.28 -22.16 7.47
C GLU A 383 21.65 -22.22 8.95
N HIS A 384 22.40 -21.24 9.47
CA HIS A 384 22.94 -21.31 10.83
C HIS A 384 22.13 -20.54 11.88
N TYR A 385 21.32 -19.55 11.47
CA TYR A 385 20.58 -18.67 12.40
C TYR A 385 19.06 -18.72 12.24
N ILE A 386 18.52 -19.06 11.06
CA ILE A 386 17.06 -19.24 10.89
C ILE A 386 16.66 -20.71 11.05
N MET A 387 17.25 -21.62 10.29
CA MET A 387 16.85 -23.04 10.26
C MET A 387 16.89 -23.75 11.64
N PRO A 388 17.89 -23.54 12.53
CA PRO A 388 17.91 -24.17 13.86
C PRO A 388 16.89 -23.58 14.82
N LEU A 389 16.49 -22.32 14.61
CA LEU A 389 15.50 -21.61 15.42
C LEU A 389 14.06 -21.77 14.90
N ILE A 390 13.82 -22.67 13.93
CA ILE A 390 12.46 -22.99 13.44
C ILE A 390 11.63 -23.61 14.59
N PRO A 391 10.58 -22.92 15.07
CA PRO A 391 9.93 -23.28 16.32
C PRO A 391 9.20 -24.61 16.24
N THR A 392 9.32 -25.39 17.31
CA THR A 392 8.52 -26.59 17.55
C THR A 392 7.15 -26.24 18.13
N SER A 393 6.21 -27.18 18.07
CA SER A 393 4.85 -27.01 18.60
C SER A 393 4.84 -26.56 20.07
N GLU A 394 5.71 -27.16 20.89
CA GLU A 394 5.87 -26.92 22.33
C GLU A 394 6.37 -25.52 22.70
N GLN A 395 6.96 -24.77 21.77
CA GLN A 395 7.57 -23.47 22.08
C GLN A 395 6.55 -22.33 22.12
N SER A 396 6.69 -21.45 23.11
CA SER A 396 5.94 -20.19 23.17
C SER A 396 6.14 -19.35 21.91
N PHE A 397 5.03 -18.87 21.33
CA PHE A 397 5.00 -18.03 20.14
C PHE A 397 5.85 -16.76 20.32
N TRP A 398 5.72 -16.09 21.47
CA TRP A 398 6.45 -14.84 21.75
C TRP A 398 7.96 -15.05 21.85
N ARG A 399 8.41 -16.17 22.42
CA ARG A 399 9.83 -16.55 22.41
C ARG A 399 10.32 -16.79 20.98
N SER A 400 9.56 -17.56 20.20
CA SER A 400 9.84 -17.79 18.78
C SER A 400 9.98 -16.47 18.00
N MET A 401 9.14 -15.48 18.33
CA MET A 401 9.11 -14.16 17.70
C MET A 401 10.37 -13.33 17.99
N VAL A 402 10.85 -13.35 19.23
CA VAL A 402 12.08 -12.64 19.64
C VAL A 402 13.32 -13.34 19.08
N ASP A 403 13.43 -14.67 19.26
CA ASP A 403 14.59 -15.47 18.84
C ASP A 403 14.85 -15.35 17.31
N LEU A 404 13.79 -15.18 16.50
CA LEU A 404 13.88 -15.03 15.04
C LEU A 404 13.88 -13.58 14.51
N ALA A 405 13.64 -12.56 15.34
CA ALA A 405 13.51 -11.17 14.89
C ALA A 405 14.79 -10.65 14.21
N LEU A 406 15.95 -10.83 14.85
CA LEU A 406 17.23 -10.36 14.33
C LEU A 406 17.70 -11.14 13.09
N PRO A 407 17.65 -12.49 13.03
CA PRO A 407 17.97 -13.24 11.81
C PRO A 407 17.12 -12.87 10.59
N PHE A 408 15.81 -12.65 10.75
CA PHE A 408 14.96 -12.18 9.64
C PHE A 408 15.26 -10.74 9.24
N MET A 409 15.49 -9.83 10.21
CA MET A 409 15.85 -8.44 9.95
C MET A 409 17.15 -8.33 9.13
N LEU A 410 18.21 -9.07 9.51
CA LEU A 410 19.46 -9.14 8.74
C LEU A 410 19.23 -9.70 7.33
N SER A 411 18.47 -10.80 7.21
CA SER A 411 18.19 -11.44 5.92
C SER A 411 17.45 -10.51 4.95
N TYR A 412 16.50 -9.71 5.46
CA TYR A 412 15.78 -8.70 4.68
C TYR A 412 16.67 -7.53 4.24
N LEU A 413 17.56 -7.03 5.11
CA LEU A 413 18.54 -5.98 4.74
C LEU A 413 19.51 -6.45 3.66
N ILE A 414 19.99 -7.70 3.76
CA ILE A 414 20.91 -8.29 2.78
C ILE A 414 20.18 -8.56 1.46
N LEU A 415 18.95 -9.08 1.49
CA LEU A 415 18.13 -9.28 0.30
C LEU A 415 17.83 -7.96 -0.43
N PHE A 416 17.57 -6.88 0.32
CA PHE A 416 17.43 -5.52 -0.24
C PHE A 416 18.71 -5.05 -0.93
N TYR A 417 19.87 -5.20 -0.27
CA TYR A 417 21.16 -4.81 -0.82
C TYR A 417 21.51 -5.60 -2.10
N ILE A 418 21.24 -6.92 -2.12
CA ILE A 418 21.37 -7.77 -3.30
C ILE A 418 20.52 -7.23 -4.47
N ILE A 419 19.22 -7.01 -4.23
CA ILE A 419 18.28 -6.63 -5.30
C ILE A 419 18.57 -5.21 -5.81
N PHE A 420 18.56 -4.21 -4.93
CA PHE A 420 18.52 -2.81 -5.35
C PHE A 420 19.90 -2.16 -5.51
N GLU A 421 20.90 -2.54 -4.71
CA GLU A 421 22.22 -1.92 -4.71
C GLU A 421 23.28 -2.72 -5.50
N CYS A 422 23.07 -4.03 -5.69
CA CYS A 422 23.91 -4.86 -6.55
C CYS A 422 23.26 -5.11 -7.92
N ILE A 423 22.12 -5.81 -7.97
CA ILE A 423 21.51 -6.27 -9.23
C ILE A 423 20.97 -5.10 -10.05
N CYS A 424 20.12 -4.21 -9.49
CA CYS A 424 19.58 -3.08 -10.24
C CYS A 424 20.68 -2.12 -10.73
N ASN A 425 21.71 -1.83 -9.92
CA ASN A 425 22.86 -1.02 -10.34
C ASN A 425 23.71 -1.72 -11.42
N GLY A 426 23.89 -3.05 -11.35
CA GLY A 426 24.59 -3.82 -12.37
C GLY A 426 23.86 -3.75 -13.72
N PHE A 427 22.54 -3.96 -13.74
CA PHE A 427 21.73 -3.79 -14.95
C PHE A 427 21.65 -2.33 -15.41
N ALA A 428 21.69 -1.35 -14.51
CA ALA A 428 21.77 0.07 -14.87
C ALA A 428 23.08 0.39 -15.61
N GLU A 429 24.22 -0.04 -15.07
CA GLU A 429 25.53 0.15 -15.70
C GLU A 429 25.60 -0.57 -17.06
N LEU A 430 25.11 -1.81 -17.16
CA LEU A 430 25.08 -2.58 -18.41
C LEU A 430 24.14 -1.99 -19.49
N SER A 431 23.01 -1.39 -19.09
CA SER A 431 22.09 -0.68 -20.00
C SER A 431 22.45 0.81 -20.20
N CYS A 432 23.59 1.25 -19.67
CA CYS A 432 24.02 2.65 -19.63
C CYS A 432 22.98 3.60 -18.97
N PHE A 433 22.05 3.10 -18.16
CA PHE A 433 20.96 3.88 -17.57
C PHE A 433 21.46 4.83 -16.46
N GLY A 434 21.08 6.11 -16.56
CA GLY A 434 21.59 7.18 -15.71
C GLY A 434 20.83 7.41 -14.40
N ASP A 435 19.57 6.97 -14.28
CA ASP A 435 18.75 7.25 -13.10
C ASP A 435 18.74 6.07 -12.12
N ARG A 436 19.63 6.09 -11.12
CA ARG A 436 19.88 4.95 -10.22
C ARG A 436 19.15 5.06 -8.89
N GLU A 437 18.13 5.94 -8.82
CA GLU A 437 17.32 6.15 -7.63
C GLU A 437 16.24 5.05 -7.46
N PHE A 438 16.65 3.78 -7.39
CA PHE A 438 15.75 2.62 -7.21
C PHE A 438 15.08 2.61 -5.83
N TYR A 439 15.66 3.31 -4.86
CA TYR A 439 15.23 3.48 -3.49
C TYR A 439 15.67 4.85 -2.96
N GLN A 440 15.05 5.30 -1.87
CA GLN A 440 15.41 6.49 -1.10
C GLN A 440 15.84 6.07 0.33
N ASP A 441 16.06 7.05 1.22
CA ASP A 441 16.45 6.90 2.62
C ASP A 441 15.35 6.28 3.52
N TRP A 442 14.74 5.17 3.10
CA TRP A 442 13.59 4.54 3.74
C TRP A 442 13.85 4.18 5.21
N TRP A 443 15.11 4.03 5.64
CA TRP A 443 15.51 3.82 7.03
C TRP A 443 15.17 5.01 7.96
N ASN A 444 15.08 6.22 7.41
CA ASN A 444 14.65 7.43 8.12
C ASN A 444 13.12 7.58 8.21
N SER A 445 12.35 6.67 7.60
CA SER A 445 10.89 6.80 7.50
C SER A 445 10.22 6.94 8.87
N THR A 446 9.27 7.86 8.96
CA THR A 446 8.48 8.13 10.16
C THR A 446 7.12 7.42 10.17
N SER A 447 6.70 6.86 9.03
CA SER A 447 5.49 6.06 8.90
C SER A 447 5.64 4.96 7.84
N PHE A 448 4.80 3.93 7.92
CA PHE A 448 4.70 2.88 6.89
C PHE A 448 4.28 3.43 5.51
N ASP A 449 3.54 4.54 5.45
CA ASP A 449 3.18 5.15 4.16
C ASP A 449 4.34 5.92 3.52
N GLU A 450 5.29 6.42 4.30
CA GLU A 450 6.55 6.98 3.80
C GLU A 450 7.47 5.87 3.28
N TYR A 451 7.70 4.82 4.10
CA TYR A 451 8.48 3.64 3.73
C TYR A 451 7.99 3.01 2.41
N ALA A 452 6.67 2.84 2.23
CA ALA A 452 6.09 2.26 1.03
C ALA A 452 6.35 3.07 -0.26
N ARG A 453 6.75 4.34 -0.15
CA ARG A 453 7.19 5.18 -1.29
C ARG A 453 8.71 5.15 -1.48
N LYS A 454 9.48 5.11 -0.39
CA LYS A 454 10.95 5.17 -0.40
C LYS A 454 11.63 3.83 -0.67
N TRP A 455 11.02 2.69 -0.34
CA TRP A 455 11.64 1.35 -0.39
C TRP A 455 11.91 0.81 -1.81
N ASN A 456 10.91 0.79 -2.67
CA ASN A 456 10.98 0.23 -4.03
C ASN A 456 10.34 1.22 -5.01
N LYS A 457 11.16 2.15 -5.51
CA LYS A 457 10.68 3.23 -6.39
C LYS A 457 10.16 2.71 -7.73
N PRO A 458 10.75 1.70 -8.41
CA PRO A 458 10.19 1.16 -9.65
C PRO A 458 8.76 0.62 -9.52
N VAL A 459 8.44 -0.14 -8.45
CA VAL A 459 7.08 -0.65 -8.22
C VAL A 459 6.13 0.45 -7.76
N HIS A 460 6.58 1.34 -6.86
CA HIS A 460 5.78 2.49 -6.43
C HIS A 460 5.42 3.41 -7.61
N ALA A 461 6.39 3.71 -8.49
CA ALA A 461 6.23 4.51 -9.70
C ALA A 461 5.17 3.92 -10.65
N PHE A 462 5.24 2.61 -10.89
CA PHE A 462 4.24 1.89 -11.69
C PHE A 462 2.84 1.99 -11.07
N LEU A 463 2.71 1.69 -9.78
CA LEU A 463 1.42 1.76 -9.07
C LEU A 463 0.86 3.19 -9.04
N LEU A 464 1.70 4.20 -8.88
CA LEU A 464 1.30 5.61 -8.89
C LEU A 464 0.72 6.02 -10.26
N ARG A 465 1.47 5.80 -11.33
CA ARG A 465 1.11 6.18 -12.72
C ARG A 465 -0.09 5.40 -13.25
N HIS A 466 -0.10 4.08 -13.07
CA HIS A 466 -1.04 3.18 -13.76
C HIS A 466 -2.24 2.75 -12.91
N VAL A 467 -2.16 2.78 -11.58
CA VAL A 467 -3.26 2.29 -10.70
C VAL A 467 -3.88 3.44 -9.90
N TYR A 468 -3.08 4.19 -9.15
CA TYR A 468 -3.57 5.26 -8.29
C TYR A 468 -4.20 6.40 -9.10
N GLN A 469 -3.51 6.87 -10.15
CA GLN A 469 -4.01 7.96 -10.98
C GLN A 469 -5.14 7.54 -11.93
N ALA A 470 -5.09 6.34 -12.50
CA ALA A 470 -6.22 5.79 -13.25
C ALA A 470 -7.48 5.71 -12.37
N SER A 471 -7.34 5.27 -11.11
CA SER A 471 -8.42 5.29 -10.11
C SER A 471 -8.91 6.70 -9.81
N LEU A 472 -8.00 7.67 -9.65
CA LEU A 472 -8.34 9.06 -9.30
C LEU A 472 -8.96 9.87 -10.47
N SER A 473 -8.59 9.57 -11.71
CA SER A 473 -9.15 10.21 -12.91
C SER A 473 -10.59 9.75 -13.20
N SER A 474 -10.98 8.57 -12.69
CA SER A 474 -12.38 8.16 -12.63
C SER A 474 -13.16 9.05 -11.65
N LYS A 475 -14.08 9.87 -12.20
CA LYS A 475 -14.79 11.00 -11.55
C LYS A 475 -15.64 10.68 -10.30
N ARG A 476 -15.52 9.49 -9.71
CA ARG A 476 -16.30 9.00 -8.57
C ARG A 476 -15.45 8.52 -7.38
N VAL A 477 -14.11 8.51 -7.49
CA VAL A 477 -13.22 7.89 -6.50
C VAL A 477 -12.52 8.94 -5.63
N SER A 478 -12.55 8.77 -4.30
CA SER A 478 -11.84 9.67 -3.38
C SER A 478 -10.34 9.36 -3.29
N ARG A 479 -9.50 10.33 -2.85
CA ARG A 479 -8.07 10.11 -2.58
C ARG A 479 -7.82 8.94 -1.61
N PHE A 480 -8.69 8.77 -0.61
CA PHE A 480 -8.62 7.63 0.32
C PHE A 480 -8.97 6.31 -0.38
N SER A 481 -10.03 6.30 -1.19
CA SER A 481 -10.45 5.13 -1.98
C SER A 481 -9.38 4.70 -2.99
N ALA A 482 -8.73 5.63 -3.70
CA ALA A 482 -7.63 5.34 -4.61
C ALA A 482 -6.41 4.77 -3.87
N THR A 483 -6.11 5.29 -2.67
CA THR A 483 -5.06 4.73 -1.79
C THR A 483 -5.41 3.29 -1.38
N PHE A 484 -6.64 3.05 -0.92
CA PHE A 484 -7.13 1.73 -0.51
C PHE A 484 -7.09 0.72 -1.67
N ILE A 485 -7.53 1.10 -2.87
CA ILE A 485 -7.46 0.25 -4.08
C ILE A 485 -6.01 -0.12 -4.39
N THR A 486 -5.07 0.82 -4.27
CA THR A 486 -3.64 0.58 -4.54
C THR A 486 -3.03 -0.38 -3.52
N PHE A 487 -3.31 -0.20 -2.23
CA PHE A 487 -2.89 -1.13 -1.16
C PHE A 487 -3.54 -2.52 -1.30
N LEU A 488 -4.83 -2.59 -1.63
CA LEU A 488 -5.56 -3.84 -1.83
C LEU A 488 -4.98 -4.65 -2.99
N LEU A 489 -4.73 -4.00 -4.14
CA LEU A 489 -4.08 -4.64 -5.29
C LEU A 489 -2.68 -5.15 -4.91
N SER A 490 -1.88 -4.35 -4.20
CA SER A 490 -0.57 -4.77 -3.71
C SER A 490 -0.68 -5.99 -2.80
N ALA A 491 -1.61 -6.00 -1.84
CA ALA A 491 -1.80 -7.12 -0.91
C ALA A 491 -2.22 -8.42 -1.62
N LEU A 492 -3.09 -8.32 -2.63
CA LEU A 492 -3.51 -9.47 -3.46
C LEU A 492 -2.35 -10.03 -4.29
N VAL A 493 -1.50 -9.19 -4.88
CA VAL A 493 -0.32 -9.64 -5.64
C VAL A 493 0.72 -10.29 -4.71
N HIS A 494 0.90 -9.76 -3.51
CA HIS A 494 1.82 -10.35 -2.52
C HIS A 494 1.31 -11.72 -2.01
N GLU A 495 0.02 -11.86 -1.71
CA GLU A 495 -0.57 -13.16 -1.34
C GLU A 495 -0.54 -14.14 -2.52
N LEU A 496 -0.71 -13.69 -3.78
CA LEU A 496 -0.57 -14.54 -4.97
C LEU A 496 0.83 -15.16 -5.06
N VAL A 497 1.89 -14.36 -4.89
CA VAL A 497 3.27 -14.86 -4.87
C VAL A 497 3.45 -15.89 -3.74
N MET A 498 2.95 -15.61 -2.53
CA MET A 498 3.02 -16.56 -1.41
C MET A 498 2.20 -17.83 -1.64
N ALA A 499 1.05 -17.74 -2.30
CA ALA A 499 0.21 -18.90 -2.62
C ALA A 499 0.89 -19.85 -3.62
N VAL A 500 1.63 -19.32 -4.60
CA VAL A 500 2.45 -20.12 -5.52
C VAL A 500 3.67 -20.70 -4.77
N VAL A 501 4.47 -19.86 -4.10
CA VAL A 501 5.69 -20.26 -3.39
C VAL A 501 5.44 -21.34 -2.32
N THR A 502 4.31 -21.27 -1.62
CA THR A 502 3.96 -22.22 -0.54
C THR A 502 2.97 -23.30 -0.98
N LYS A 503 2.55 -23.28 -2.26
CA LYS A 503 1.51 -24.14 -2.88
C LYS A 503 0.17 -24.17 -2.11
N LYS A 504 -0.12 -23.19 -1.24
CA LYS A 504 -1.35 -23.08 -0.43
C LYS A 504 -1.74 -21.62 -0.18
N ILE A 505 -3.00 -21.25 -0.40
CA ILE A 505 -3.55 -19.94 -0.02
C ILE A 505 -3.74 -19.90 1.50
N ARG A 506 -3.32 -18.83 2.20
CA ARG A 506 -3.47 -18.70 3.66
C ARG A 506 -3.92 -17.33 4.17
N MET A 507 -3.86 -16.29 3.34
CA MET A 507 -4.18 -14.89 3.65
C MET A 507 -3.34 -14.25 4.76
N TYR A 508 -2.25 -14.88 5.22
CA TYR A 508 -1.39 -14.30 6.27
C TYR A 508 -0.69 -13.02 5.81
N LEU A 509 -0.13 -13.02 4.59
CA LEU A 509 0.53 -11.82 4.06
C LEU A 509 -0.52 -10.77 3.67
N PHE A 510 -1.66 -11.20 3.11
CA PHE A 510 -2.79 -10.30 2.87
C PHE A 510 -3.23 -9.54 4.14
N ILE A 511 -3.48 -10.26 5.25
CA ILE A 511 -3.92 -9.66 6.51
C ILE A 511 -2.85 -8.71 7.09
N LEU A 512 -1.57 -9.12 7.10
CA LEU A 512 -0.49 -8.28 7.60
C LEU A 512 -0.28 -7.03 6.74
N GLN A 513 -0.39 -7.12 5.42
CA GLN A 513 -0.29 -5.97 4.51
C GLN A 513 -1.49 -5.01 4.69
N MET A 514 -2.71 -5.54 4.84
CA MET A 514 -3.89 -4.70 5.08
C MET A 514 -3.90 -4.05 6.47
N SER A 515 -3.27 -4.67 7.48
CA SER A 515 -3.11 -4.10 8.83
C SER A 515 -2.18 -2.88 8.87
N GLN A 516 -1.36 -2.65 7.83
CA GLN A 516 -0.56 -1.44 7.68
C GLN A 516 -1.45 -0.19 7.58
N ILE A 517 -2.67 -0.28 7.04
CA ILE A 517 -3.57 0.88 6.92
C ILE A 517 -3.97 1.42 8.31
N PRO A 518 -4.45 0.61 9.27
CA PRO A 518 -4.54 0.98 10.68
C PRO A 518 -3.24 1.54 11.28
N LEU A 519 -2.08 0.91 11.04
CA LEU A 519 -0.79 1.39 11.56
C LEU A 519 -0.39 2.77 11.01
N ILE A 520 -0.74 3.08 9.76
CA ILE A 520 -0.58 4.41 9.14
C ILE A 520 -1.49 5.44 9.82
N PHE A 521 -2.71 5.08 10.22
CA PHE A 521 -3.57 5.97 11.02
C PHE A 521 -3.00 6.22 12.42
N VAL A 522 -2.44 5.19 13.08
CA VAL A 522 -1.74 5.34 14.37
C VAL A 522 -0.53 6.26 14.23
N GLY A 523 0.34 6.06 13.22
CA GLY A 523 1.50 6.94 12.97
C GLY A 523 1.13 8.40 12.66
N ARG A 524 -0.12 8.65 12.23
CA ARG A 524 -0.65 10.00 11.97
C ARG A 524 -1.26 10.68 13.21
N LEU A 525 -1.29 10.02 14.37
CA LEU A 525 -1.69 10.64 15.63
C LEU A 525 -0.76 11.82 15.98
N PRO A 526 -1.28 12.92 16.56
CA PRO A 526 -0.51 14.14 16.78
C PRO A 526 0.68 13.95 17.74
N ILE A 527 0.60 12.97 18.66
CA ILE A 527 1.67 12.61 19.59
C ILE A 527 2.89 12.09 18.83
N ILE A 528 2.68 11.11 17.92
CA ILE A 528 3.75 10.51 17.12
C ILE A 528 4.24 11.51 16.07
N LYS A 529 3.33 12.20 15.38
CA LYS A 529 3.70 13.21 14.37
C LYS A 529 4.52 14.38 14.94
N ARG A 530 4.39 14.70 16.23
CA ARG A 530 5.21 15.74 16.90
C ARG A 530 6.65 15.31 17.17
N ASN A 531 6.96 14.01 17.21
CA ASN A 531 8.30 13.50 17.47
C ASN A 531 8.71 12.49 16.38
N ARG A 532 9.49 12.95 15.38
CA ARG A 532 10.01 12.11 14.29
C ARG A 532 10.76 10.87 14.79
N VAL A 533 11.52 10.98 15.88
CA VAL A 533 12.28 9.86 16.46
C VAL A 533 11.33 8.78 16.98
N LEU A 534 10.24 9.16 17.66
CA LEU A 534 9.22 8.22 18.13
C LEU A 534 8.51 7.51 16.97
N GLY A 535 8.24 8.23 15.87
CA GLY A 535 7.69 7.65 14.63
C GLY A 535 8.63 6.65 13.97
N ASN A 536 9.92 6.98 13.88
CA ASN A 536 10.93 6.09 13.31
C ASN A 536 11.17 4.84 14.18
N VAL A 537 11.23 4.97 15.51
CA VAL A 537 11.31 3.82 16.43
C VAL A 537 10.06 2.93 16.30
N PHE A 538 8.86 3.50 16.22
CA PHE A 538 7.62 2.74 16.01
C PHE A 538 7.63 2.00 14.66
N PHE A 539 8.11 2.64 13.60
CA PHE A 539 8.30 2.01 12.29
C PHE A 539 9.28 0.83 12.36
N TRP A 540 10.48 1.00 12.94
CA TRP A 540 11.47 -0.06 13.08
C TRP A 540 11.00 -1.23 13.93
N VAL A 541 10.33 -0.97 15.06
CA VAL A 541 9.75 -2.04 15.91
C VAL A 541 8.65 -2.80 15.16
N GLY A 542 7.78 -2.11 14.41
CA GLY A 542 6.76 -2.74 13.59
C GLY A 542 7.36 -3.57 12.43
N LEU A 543 8.44 -3.09 11.82
CA LEU A 543 9.17 -3.80 10.75
C LEU A 543 9.84 -5.07 11.28
N MET A 544 10.56 -4.98 12.41
CA MET A 544 11.19 -6.13 13.07
C MET A 544 10.17 -7.18 13.56
N ALA A 545 8.98 -6.76 14.02
CA ALA A 545 7.92 -7.68 14.39
C ALA A 545 7.24 -8.34 13.17
N GLY A 546 7.13 -7.62 12.04
CA GLY A 546 6.41 -8.10 10.85
C GLY A 546 6.95 -9.40 10.26
N PHE A 547 8.27 -9.56 10.14
CA PHE A 547 8.86 -10.75 9.49
C PHE A 547 8.70 -12.04 10.32
N PRO A 548 8.95 -12.08 11.64
CA PRO A 548 8.59 -13.23 12.47
C PRO A 548 7.09 -13.55 12.47
N LEU A 549 6.21 -12.52 12.55
CA LEU A 549 4.76 -12.71 12.53
C LEU A 549 4.27 -13.39 11.23
N LEU A 550 4.89 -13.08 10.08
CA LEU A 550 4.60 -13.76 8.81
C LEU A 550 5.16 -15.19 8.77
N ASN A 551 6.42 -15.36 9.18
CA ASN A 551 7.15 -16.61 8.95
C ASN A 551 6.88 -17.71 9.99
N ILE A 552 6.58 -17.39 11.25
CA ILE A 552 6.35 -18.40 12.29
C ILE A 552 5.12 -19.27 11.98
N PRO A 553 3.94 -18.73 11.60
CA PRO A 553 2.79 -19.53 11.17
C PRO A 553 3.05 -20.32 9.88
N LEU A 554 3.88 -19.78 8.97
CA LEU A 554 4.28 -20.47 7.76
C LEU A 554 5.10 -21.74 8.08
N LEU A 555 6.18 -21.56 8.86
CA LEU A 555 7.17 -22.57 9.21
C LEU A 555 6.61 -23.68 10.12
N ARG A 556 5.82 -23.34 11.15
CA ARG A 556 5.20 -24.34 12.05
C ARG A 556 4.33 -25.34 11.28
N VAL A 557 3.56 -24.86 10.30
CA VAL A 557 2.70 -25.71 9.46
C VAL A 557 3.51 -26.48 8.40
N GLN A 558 4.63 -25.95 7.91
CA GLN A 558 5.47 -26.67 6.95
C GLN A 558 6.14 -27.90 7.58
N LYS A 559 6.48 -27.84 8.87
CA LYS A 559 7.00 -28.97 9.67
C LYS A 559 5.96 -30.10 9.89
N LEU A 560 4.67 -29.81 9.69
CA LEU A 560 3.55 -30.77 9.82
C LEU A 560 3.14 -31.45 8.50
N TYR A 561 3.55 -30.92 7.33
CA TYR A 561 3.08 -31.38 6.02
C TYR A 561 4.19 -31.60 4.97
N GLY A 562 5.46 -31.51 5.35
CA GLY A 562 6.59 -31.80 4.45
C GLY A 562 6.88 -33.30 4.33
N PRO A 563 7.25 -33.82 3.13
CA PRO A 563 7.81 -35.17 3.01
C PRO A 563 9.13 -35.29 3.78
N ARG A 564 9.51 -36.52 4.16
CA ARG A 564 10.60 -36.86 5.11
C ARG A 564 12.04 -36.57 4.63
N SER A 565 12.28 -35.61 3.74
CA SER A 565 13.59 -35.35 3.11
C SER A 565 14.63 -34.62 3.99
N PHE A 566 14.23 -34.03 5.12
CA PHE A 566 15.12 -33.29 6.04
C PHE A 566 15.32 -33.95 7.42
N ALA A 567 14.82 -35.18 7.61
CA ALA A 567 14.81 -35.87 8.90
C ALA A 567 15.56 -37.23 8.89
N ALA A 568 16.56 -37.36 8.01
CA ALA A 568 17.33 -38.59 7.79
C ALA A 568 18.82 -38.41 8.15
N SER A 569 19.11 -37.77 9.28
CA SER A 569 20.45 -37.69 9.87
C SER A 569 20.36 -37.39 11.37
N ARG A 570 21.24 -38.01 12.16
CA ARG A 570 21.37 -37.87 13.64
C ARG A 570 20.10 -38.24 14.43
N GLY A 571 19.93 -39.53 14.70
CA GLY A 571 19.34 -39.95 15.97
C GLY A 571 20.41 -39.99 17.07
N VAL A 572 20.07 -39.65 18.31
CA VAL A 572 20.68 -40.14 19.57
C VAL A 572 19.90 -39.57 20.78
N ILE A 573 19.35 -40.49 21.58
CA ILE A 573 19.15 -40.48 23.04
C ILE A 573 18.63 -39.19 23.72
N THR A 574 17.38 -39.26 24.19
CA THR A 574 16.80 -38.44 25.27
C THR A 574 17.39 -38.83 26.64
N PRO A 575 17.37 -37.92 27.64
CA PRO A 575 16.75 -38.34 28.91
C PRO A 575 15.74 -37.34 29.49
N THR A 576 14.78 -37.87 30.24
CA THR A 576 13.68 -37.14 30.90
C THR A 576 14.01 -36.84 32.36
N ILE A 577 13.64 -35.68 32.88
CA ILE A 577 13.54 -35.43 34.33
C ILE A 577 12.17 -34.80 34.67
N ARG A 578 11.51 -35.31 35.72
CA ARG A 578 10.33 -34.76 36.39
C ARG A 578 10.65 -34.64 37.89
N THR A 579 10.26 -33.52 38.54
CA THR A 579 10.04 -33.31 40.01
C THR A 579 10.00 -31.79 40.30
N PHE A 580 9.35 -31.23 41.33
CA PHE A 580 8.14 -31.60 42.10
C PHE A 580 7.51 -30.29 42.68
N SER A 581 6.69 -30.34 43.73
CA SER A 581 5.77 -29.27 44.22
C SER A 581 6.34 -28.31 45.30
N ALA A 582 5.47 -27.43 45.86
CA ALA A 582 5.57 -26.57 47.08
C ALA A 582 6.15 -25.13 46.93
N THR A 583 5.76 -24.09 47.72
CA THR A 583 4.56 -23.87 48.57
C THR A 583 4.29 -22.37 48.89
N LYS A 584 2.98 -22.05 48.99
CA LYS A 584 2.23 -20.90 49.55
C LYS A 584 2.82 -20.09 50.74
N TRP A 585 2.48 -18.78 50.82
CA TRP A 585 2.28 -18.03 52.10
C TRP A 585 1.17 -16.95 51.99
N ARG A 586 0.64 -16.48 53.14
CA ARG A 586 -0.45 -15.47 53.27
C ARG A 586 -0.40 -14.77 54.66
N LEU A 587 -0.68 -13.47 54.73
CA LEU A 587 -1.17 -12.76 55.95
C LEU A 587 -2.26 -11.72 55.59
N GLN A 588 -2.96 -11.11 56.57
CA GLN A 588 -4.37 -10.71 56.36
C GLN A 588 -4.98 -9.64 57.34
N ASN A 589 -5.19 -8.39 56.86
CA ASN A 589 -6.16 -7.37 57.37
C ASN A 589 -5.82 -6.77 58.79
N PRO A 590 -6.65 -5.91 59.49
CA PRO A 590 -7.98 -5.32 59.18
C PRO A 590 -8.33 -3.87 59.70
N LYS A 591 -9.63 -3.47 59.55
CA LYS A 591 -10.48 -2.53 60.37
C LYS A 591 -10.67 -1.02 59.97
N THR A 592 -11.69 -0.40 60.62
CA THR A 592 -12.55 0.79 60.28
C THR A 592 -13.06 1.49 61.58
N PRO A 593 -14.03 2.46 61.64
CA PRO A 593 -14.63 3.48 60.72
C PRO A 593 -14.35 4.93 61.31
N PRO A 594 -15.24 5.94 61.57
CA PRO A 594 -16.57 6.39 61.06
C PRO A 594 -16.76 7.95 60.81
N SER A 595 -18.01 8.36 60.46
CA SER A 595 -18.79 9.62 60.71
C SER A 595 -18.19 11.04 60.74
N ASP A 596 -18.71 11.96 59.89
CA ASP A 596 -19.68 13.02 60.27
C ASP A 596 -20.20 13.85 59.05
N GLY A 597 -21.15 14.80 59.24
CA GLY A 597 -21.68 15.75 58.23
C GLY A 597 -21.83 17.17 58.82
N PRO A 598 -22.80 18.03 58.42
CA PRO A 598 -23.54 18.22 57.16
C PRO A 598 -23.32 19.66 56.57
N HIS A 599 -24.07 20.12 55.55
CA HIS A 599 -24.76 21.45 55.47
C HIS A 599 -25.33 21.79 54.06
N LYS A 600 -26.21 22.80 54.00
CA LYS A 600 -26.91 23.32 52.79
C LYS A 600 -26.40 24.72 52.38
N LYS A 601 -26.48 25.06 51.07
CA LYS A 601 -27.14 26.29 50.57
C LYS A 601 -27.24 26.32 49.03
N ASN A 602 -28.19 27.13 48.51
CA ASN A 602 -28.40 27.37 47.08
C ASN A 602 -27.55 28.57 46.60
N ASN A 603 -27.16 28.61 45.32
CA ASN A 603 -27.78 29.54 44.37
C ASN A 603 -27.33 29.41 42.89
N SER A 604 -28.30 29.67 42.02
CA SER A 604 -28.27 30.22 40.64
C SER A 604 -27.01 30.20 39.75
N ASN A 605 -27.31 29.91 38.47
CA ASN A 605 -26.71 30.41 37.22
C ASN A 605 -25.66 29.58 36.46
N ALA A 606 -26.09 29.19 35.27
CA ALA A 606 -25.33 29.23 34.01
C ALA A 606 -23.97 28.53 33.94
N ASP A 607 -24.01 27.20 33.83
CA ASP A 607 -23.26 26.56 32.74
C ASP A 607 -24.00 25.31 32.23
N LYS A 608 -23.70 24.85 30.99
CA LYS A 608 -24.27 23.61 30.44
C LYS A 608 -23.31 22.44 30.69
N PRO A 609 -23.56 21.55 31.67
CA PRO A 609 -22.69 20.41 31.89
C PRO A 609 -22.78 19.44 30.71
N THR A 610 -21.64 19.17 30.07
CA THR A 610 -21.54 18.05 29.12
C THR A 610 -21.71 16.75 29.90
N LEU A 611 -22.87 16.09 29.77
CA LEU A 611 -23.14 14.78 30.34
C LEU A 611 -22.16 13.74 29.77
N ARG A 612 -21.06 13.52 30.49
CA ARG A 612 -20.19 12.36 30.29
C ARG A 612 -20.83 11.20 31.05
N GLU A 613 -21.32 10.20 30.32
CA GLU A 613 -21.81 8.96 30.94
C GLU A 613 -20.71 8.32 31.79
N ASN A 614 -21.08 7.76 32.94
CA ASN A 614 -20.16 6.93 33.69
C ASN A 614 -19.97 5.60 32.96
N ILE A 615 -18.86 5.49 32.23
CA ILE A 615 -18.47 4.31 31.46
C ILE A 615 -18.27 3.07 32.37
N TYR A 616 -17.89 3.27 33.62
CA TYR A 616 -17.54 2.21 34.58
C TYR A 616 -18.77 1.76 35.39
N THR A 617 -19.72 1.09 34.73
CA THR A 617 -20.84 0.41 35.40
C THR A 617 -20.55 -1.08 35.60
N ILE A 618 -21.22 -1.69 36.58
CA ILE A 618 -21.10 -3.13 36.87
C ILE A 618 -21.50 -4.00 35.65
N PRO A 619 -22.60 -3.72 34.92
CA PRO A 619 -22.91 -4.41 33.66
C PRO A 619 -21.78 -4.34 32.64
N ASN A 620 -21.26 -3.15 32.33
CA ASN A 620 -20.19 -2.99 31.33
C ASN A 620 -18.92 -3.79 31.70
N ALA A 621 -18.62 -3.91 33.00
CA ALA A 621 -17.49 -4.70 33.48
C ALA A 621 -17.70 -6.22 33.34
N LEU A 622 -18.94 -6.71 33.52
CA LEU A 622 -19.30 -8.11 33.30
C LEU A 622 -19.27 -8.46 31.80
N THR A 623 -19.82 -7.62 30.93
CA THR A 623 -19.72 -7.82 29.48
C THR A 623 -18.27 -7.81 29.00
N ALA A 624 -17.42 -6.95 29.56
CA ALA A 624 -15.98 -6.94 29.29
C ALA A 624 -15.28 -8.24 29.76
N SER A 625 -15.65 -8.81 30.92
CA SER A 625 -15.09 -10.07 31.39
C SER A 625 -15.56 -11.27 30.56
N ARG A 626 -16.79 -11.25 30.00
CA ARG A 626 -17.26 -12.23 28.99
C ARG A 626 -16.35 -12.24 27.75
N ILE A 627 -16.00 -11.06 27.22
CA ILE A 627 -15.11 -10.94 26.05
C ILE A 627 -13.71 -11.49 26.36
N LEU A 628 -13.13 -11.17 27.53
CA LEU A 628 -11.83 -11.68 27.95
C LEU A 628 -11.82 -13.19 28.24
N ALA A 629 -12.96 -13.77 28.63
CA ALA A 629 -13.10 -15.21 28.82
C ALA A 629 -13.14 -16.00 27.49
N CYS A 630 -13.56 -15.39 26.38
CA CYS A 630 -13.72 -16.07 25.09
C CYS A 630 -12.42 -16.72 24.59
N PRO A 631 -11.25 -16.04 24.52
CA PRO A 631 -9.98 -16.68 24.16
C PRO A 631 -9.59 -17.86 25.06
N VAL A 632 -9.88 -17.78 26.37
CA VAL A 632 -9.58 -18.84 27.34
C VAL A 632 -10.49 -20.07 27.14
N LEU A 633 -11.77 -19.83 26.83
CA LEU A 633 -12.73 -20.85 26.45
C LEU A 633 -12.31 -21.55 25.15
N GLY A 634 -11.94 -20.78 24.12
CA GLY A 634 -11.47 -21.31 22.84
C GLY A 634 -10.19 -22.15 22.98
N TRP A 635 -9.22 -21.68 23.77
CA TRP A 635 -8.03 -22.46 24.12
C TRP A 635 -8.40 -23.74 24.89
N SER A 636 -9.31 -23.67 25.86
CA SER A 636 -9.76 -24.84 26.63
C SER A 636 -10.40 -25.94 25.75
N ILE A 637 -11.14 -25.54 24.71
CA ILE A 637 -11.67 -26.47 23.68
C ILE A 637 -10.53 -27.06 22.85
N LEU A 638 -9.56 -26.25 22.42
CA LEU A 638 -8.40 -26.72 21.65
C LEU A 638 -7.46 -27.66 22.43
N GLU A 639 -7.35 -27.51 23.75
CA GLU A 639 -6.67 -28.46 24.65
C GLU A 639 -7.51 -29.70 25.00
N GLY A 640 -8.78 -29.77 24.56
CA GLY A 640 -9.70 -30.86 24.92
C GLY A 640 -10.13 -30.86 26.40
N ARG A 641 -9.97 -29.74 27.11
CA ARG A 641 -10.30 -29.58 28.53
C ARG A 641 -11.77 -29.20 28.71
N TYR A 642 -12.66 -30.02 28.17
CA TYR A 642 -14.09 -29.70 28.00
C TYR A 642 -14.79 -29.26 29.30
N GLY A 643 -14.47 -29.85 30.46
CA GLY A 643 -15.02 -29.40 31.75
C GLY A 643 -14.70 -27.94 32.10
N VAL A 644 -13.53 -27.43 31.70
CA VAL A 644 -13.17 -26.01 31.87
C VAL A 644 -13.92 -25.15 30.85
N ALA A 645 -14.04 -25.62 29.60
CA ALA A 645 -14.81 -24.93 28.56
C ALA A 645 -16.31 -24.80 28.93
N THR A 646 -16.93 -25.86 29.45
CA THR A 646 -18.31 -25.86 29.97
C THR A 646 -18.45 -24.91 31.16
N GLY A 647 -17.50 -24.90 32.10
CA GLY A 647 -17.51 -23.95 33.22
C GLY A 647 -17.44 -22.49 32.76
N LEU A 648 -16.60 -22.17 31.78
CA LEU A 648 -16.49 -20.84 31.17
C LEU A 648 -17.74 -20.47 30.35
N LEU A 649 -18.37 -21.44 29.68
CA LEU A 649 -19.60 -21.22 28.91
C LEU A 649 -20.81 -20.95 29.83
N LEU A 650 -20.93 -21.70 30.93
CA LEU A 650 -21.92 -21.43 31.98
C LEU A 650 -21.68 -20.08 32.64
N TYR A 651 -20.43 -19.71 32.93
CA TYR A 651 -20.07 -18.39 33.43
C TYR A 651 -20.51 -17.28 32.46
N ALA A 652 -20.28 -17.44 31.16
CA ALA A 652 -20.70 -16.45 30.15
C ALA A 652 -22.23 -16.30 30.07
N GLY A 653 -22.99 -17.42 30.10
CA GLY A 653 -24.46 -17.37 30.09
C GLY A 653 -25.08 -16.80 31.37
N VAL A 654 -24.51 -17.13 32.54
CA VAL A 654 -24.98 -16.56 33.82
C VAL A 654 -24.66 -15.08 33.93
N THR A 655 -23.50 -14.64 33.45
CA THR A 655 -23.13 -13.21 33.50
C THR A 655 -24.01 -12.35 32.60
N ASP A 656 -24.37 -12.81 31.39
CA ASP A 656 -25.34 -12.13 30.50
C ASP A 656 -26.74 -11.97 31.13
N TRP A 657 -27.23 -13.01 31.81
CA TRP A 657 -28.49 -12.90 32.52
C TRP A 657 -28.41 -11.91 33.70
N VAL A 658 -27.29 -11.89 34.42
CA VAL A 658 -27.04 -11.03 35.57
C VAL A 658 -26.82 -9.56 35.17
N ASP A 659 -26.00 -9.27 34.16
CA ASP A 659 -25.74 -7.89 33.71
C ASP A 659 -27.01 -7.25 33.13
N GLY A 660 -27.77 -7.98 32.31
CA GLY A 660 -29.10 -7.58 31.84
C GLY A 660 -30.14 -7.44 32.97
N TYR A 661 -30.08 -8.26 34.03
CA TYR A 661 -30.94 -8.08 35.22
C TYR A 661 -30.56 -6.81 36.00
N ILE A 662 -29.28 -6.57 36.24
CA ILE A 662 -28.76 -5.38 36.94
C ILE A 662 -29.14 -4.09 36.19
N ALA A 663 -28.89 -4.05 34.87
CA ALA A 663 -29.17 -2.88 34.04
C ALA A 663 -30.68 -2.54 33.98
N ARG A 664 -31.57 -3.53 34.12
CA ARG A 664 -33.02 -3.32 34.24
C ARG A 664 -33.44 -2.88 35.64
N LYS A 665 -32.92 -3.51 36.70
CA LYS A 665 -33.36 -3.28 38.09
C LYS A 665 -32.88 -1.96 38.69
N TRP A 666 -31.67 -1.52 38.36
CA TRP A 666 -31.09 -0.27 38.85
C TRP A 666 -31.01 0.83 37.78
N ASN A 667 -31.67 0.63 36.64
CA ASN A 667 -31.72 1.56 35.49
C ASN A 667 -30.34 1.98 34.95
N MET A 668 -29.30 1.17 35.16
CA MET A 668 -27.90 1.45 34.79
C MET A 668 -27.61 1.18 33.31
N ARG A 669 -28.45 1.69 32.41
CA ARG A 669 -28.24 1.58 30.96
C ARG A 669 -27.22 2.65 30.52
N THR A 670 -26.24 2.26 29.70
CA THR A 670 -25.26 3.17 29.09
C THR A 670 -25.21 2.96 27.58
N VAL A 671 -24.78 3.98 26.84
CA VAL A 671 -24.58 3.90 25.38
C VAL A 671 -23.42 2.96 25.02
N LEU A 672 -22.48 2.71 25.94
CA LEU A 672 -21.45 1.69 25.74
C LEU A 672 -21.99 0.26 25.86
N GLY A 673 -22.80 -0.03 26.89
CA GLY A 673 -23.34 -1.37 27.14
C GLY A 673 -24.14 -1.90 25.96
N THR A 674 -25.06 -1.08 25.41
CA THR A 674 -25.89 -1.44 24.24
C THR A 674 -25.11 -1.74 22.95
N ILE A 675 -23.80 -1.47 22.92
CA ILE A 675 -22.87 -1.83 21.84
C ILE A 675 -21.99 -3.02 22.26
N LEU A 676 -21.58 -3.07 23.53
CA LEU A 676 -20.69 -4.08 24.08
C LEU A 676 -21.37 -5.44 24.21
N ASP A 677 -22.64 -5.50 24.62
CA ASP A 677 -23.36 -6.75 24.83
C ASP A 677 -23.54 -7.52 23.49
N PRO A 678 -24.04 -6.91 22.40
CA PRO A 678 -24.11 -7.59 21.08
C PRO A 678 -22.73 -7.91 20.46
N ALA A 679 -21.65 -7.29 20.95
CA ALA A 679 -20.29 -7.61 20.55
C ALA A 679 -19.73 -8.81 21.33
N ALA A 680 -20.06 -8.94 22.62
CA ALA A 680 -19.71 -10.10 23.43
C ALA A 680 -20.36 -11.37 22.90
N ASP A 681 -21.66 -11.35 22.61
CA ASP A 681 -22.41 -12.51 22.10
C ASP A 681 -21.83 -13.03 20.78
N LYS A 682 -21.53 -12.11 19.85
CA LYS A 682 -20.88 -12.45 18.57
C LYS A 682 -19.47 -12.98 18.75
N THR A 683 -18.71 -12.46 19.71
CA THR A 683 -17.35 -12.95 20.03
C THR A 683 -17.41 -14.37 20.58
N LEU A 684 -18.35 -14.64 21.49
CA LEU A 684 -18.60 -15.96 22.07
C LEU A 684 -19.03 -16.96 20.99
N MET A 685 -20.05 -16.64 20.19
CA MET A 685 -20.55 -17.49 19.10
C MET A 685 -19.50 -17.77 18.03
N THR A 686 -18.72 -16.76 17.61
CA THR A 686 -17.63 -16.94 16.65
C THR A 686 -16.55 -17.88 17.22
N THR A 687 -16.16 -17.69 18.48
CA THR A 687 -15.11 -18.49 19.13
C THR A 687 -15.54 -19.95 19.29
N LEU A 688 -16.77 -20.20 19.74
CA LEU A 688 -17.35 -21.55 19.85
C LEU A 688 -17.40 -22.23 18.48
N THR A 689 -17.99 -21.57 17.47
CA THR A 689 -18.18 -22.14 16.13
C THR A 689 -16.84 -22.52 15.49
N VAL A 690 -15.83 -21.65 15.57
CA VAL A 690 -14.50 -21.91 15.01
C VAL A 690 -13.78 -23.03 15.77
N THR A 691 -13.74 -22.99 17.11
CA THR A 691 -12.93 -23.96 17.88
C THR A 691 -13.54 -25.36 17.94
N LEU A 692 -14.87 -25.50 17.96
CA LEU A 692 -15.55 -26.80 17.85
C LEU A 692 -15.39 -27.41 16.44
N ALA A 693 -15.43 -26.58 15.39
CA ALA A 693 -15.16 -27.04 14.02
C ALA A 693 -13.69 -27.45 13.83
N MET A 694 -12.73 -26.70 14.39
CA MET A 694 -11.31 -27.08 14.40
C MET A 694 -11.02 -28.39 15.16
N LYS A 695 -11.87 -28.75 16.13
CA LYS A 695 -11.81 -30.04 16.83
C LYS A 695 -12.59 -31.17 16.14
N GLY A 696 -13.28 -30.90 15.03
CA GLY A 696 -14.10 -31.89 14.32
C GLY A 696 -15.41 -32.25 15.02
N LEU A 697 -15.76 -31.59 16.13
CA LEU A 697 -17.02 -31.82 16.87
C LEU A 697 -18.24 -31.19 16.17
N LEU A 698 -18.01 -30.22 15.27
CA LEU A 698 -19.05 -29.53 14.51
C LEU A 698 -18.68 -29.54 13.01
N PRO A 699 -19.57 -30.00 12.10
CA PRO A 699 -19.24 -30.10 10.68
C PRO A 699 -18.84 -28.75 10.06
N VAL A 700 -17.73 -28.72 9.32
CA VAL A 700 -17.19 -27.47 8.73
C VAL A 700 -18.20 -26.78 7.80
N SER A 701 -19.06 -27.54 7.11
CA SER A 701 -20.17 -27.02 6.32
C SER A 701 -21.17 -26.21 7.17
N LEU A 702 -21.55 -26.71 8.35
CA LEU A 702 -22.44 -26.02 9.28
C LEU A 702 -21.75 -24.78 9.89
N ALA A 703 -20.47 -24.89 10.23
CA ALA A 703 -19.69 -23.74 10.71
C ALA A 703 -19.64 -22.59 9.69
N VAL A 704 -19.46 -22.90 8.40
CA VAL A 704 -19.49 -21.92 7.31
C VAL A 704 -20.87 -21.28 7.14
N ILE A 705 -21.95 -22.05 7.27
CA ILE A 705 -23.34 -21.52 7.20
C ILE A 705 -23.62 -20.54 8.35
N ILE A 706 -23.24 -20.89 9.59
CA ILE A 706 -23.41 -20.03 10.77
C ILE A 706 -22.59 -18.74 10.65
N LEU A 707 -21.28 -18.85 10.40
CA LEU A 707 -20.39 -17.69 10.32
C LEU A 707 -20.73 -16.80 9.12
N GLY A 708 -21.09 -17.37 7.97
CA GLY A 708 -21.50 -16.62 6.78
C GLY A 708 -22.76 -15.77 7.03
N ARG A 709 -23.76 -16.34 7.71
CA ARG A 709 -24.99 -15.63 8.11
C ARG A 709 -24.69 -14.46 9.07
N ASP A 710 -23.86 -14.69 10.08
CA ASP A 710 -23.54 -13.65 11.08
C ASP A 710 -22.64 -12.53 10.53
N VAL A 711 -21.76 -12.85 9.58
CA VAL A 711 -21.01 -11.85 8.80
C VAL A 711 -21.95 -11.01 7.93
N LEU A 712 -22.89 -11.62 7.20
CA LEU A 712 -23.87 -10.91 6.37
C LEU A 712 -24.76 -9.95 7.18
N LEU A 713 -25.24 -10.38 8.36
CA LEU A 713 -25.99 -9.50 9.27
C LEU A 713 -25.13 -8.37 9.83
N SER A 714 -23.86 -8.62 10.12
CA SER A 714 -22.93 -7.60 10.63
C SER A 714 -22.58 -6.55 9.57
N ILE A 715 -22.37 -6.97 8.32
CA ILE A 715 -22.18 -6.07 7.16
C ILE A 715 -23.45 -5.25 6.90
N SER A 716 -24.63 -5.89 6.95
CA SER A 716 -25.93 -5.20 6.79
C SER A 716 -26.13 -4.10 7.84
N ALA A 717 -25.90 -4.40 9.12
CA ALA A 717 -26.00 -3.42 10.19
C ALA A 717 -25.01 -2.24 10.01
N PHE A 718 -23.77 -2.52 9.60
CA PHE A 718 -22.77 -1.50 9.29
C PHE A 718 -23.22 -0.59 8.12
N TYR A 719 -23.76 -1.19 7.06
CA TYR A 719 -24.23 -0.52 5.85
C TYR A 719 -25.42 0.40 6.13
N TYR A 720 -26.46 -0.07 6.83
CA TYR A 720 -27.61 0.76 7.17
C TYR A 720 -27.24 1.92 8.11
N ARG A 721 -26.37 1.70 9.10
CA ARG A 721 -25.81 2.77 9.97
C ARG A 721 -25.03 3.81 9.16
N TYR A 722 -24.29 3.41 8.13
CA TYR A 722 -23.57 4.35 7.26
C TYR A 722 -24.53 5.17 6.37
N ILE A 723 -25.67 4.61 5.99
CA ILE A 723 -26.68 5.29 5.17
C ILE A 723 -27.48 6.32 6.00
N SER A 724 -27.89 6.00 7.23
CA SER A 724 -28.74 6.90 8.03
C SER A 724 -28.04 8.11 8.66
N LEU A 725 -26.71 8.20 8.60
CA LEU A 725 -25.95 9.37 9.06
C LEU A 725 -26.32 10.66 8.29
N PRO A 726 -26.70 11.76 8.97
CA PRO A 726 -26.97 13.04 8.31
C PRO A 726 -25.68 13.66 7.74
N PRO A 727 -25.76 14.44 6.64
CA PRO A 727 -24.59 15.11 6.08
C PRO A 727 -23.99 16.15 7.05
N PRO A 728 -22.67 16.43 6.97
CA PRO A 728 -21.67 15.76 6.15
C PRO A 728 -21.26 14.39 6.74
N LYS A 729 -21.17 13.37 5.88
CA LYS A 729 -20.77 12.01 6.27
C LYS A 729 -19.26 11.97 6.52
N THR A 730 -18.85 11.84 7.77
CA THR A 730 -17.45 11.84 8.21
C THR A 730 -17.18 10.67 9.16
N PHE A 731 -15.96 10.12 9.13
CA PHE A 731 -15.61 8.94 9.94
C PHE A 731 -15.65 9.22 11.44
N ALA A 732 -15.26 10.42 11.88
CA ALA A 732 -15.41 10.84 13.28
C ALA A 732 -16.88 10.77 13.76
N ARG A 733 -17.83 11.19 12.92
CA ARG A 733 -19.27 11.13 13.20
C ARG A 733 -19.87 9.73 13.04
N TYR A 734 -19.20 8.81 12.34
CA TYR A 734 -19.57 7.38 12.35
C TYR A 734 -19.30 6.74 13.72
N TRP A 735 -18.20 7.14 14.38
CA TRP A 735 -17.82 6.71 15.73
C TRP A 735 -18.37 7.64 16.83
N ASP A 736 -19.25 8.59 16.48
CA ASP A 736 -20.00 9.38 17.44
C ASP A 736 -21.27 8.62 17.85
N PHE A 737 -21.19 7.92 18.99
CA PHE A 737 -22.25 7.03 19.45
C PHE A 737 -23.41 7.76 20.14
N SER A 738 -23.35 9.09 20.33
CA SER A 738 -24.44 9.85 20.97
C SER A 738 -25.66 10.05 20.06
N ILE A 739 -25.61 9.59 18.80
CA ILE A 739 -26.64 9.84 17.78
C ILE A 739 -27.38 8.53 17.45
N PRO A 740 -28.54 8.23 18.08
CA PRO A 740 -29.33 7.05 17.74
C PRO A 740 -30.00 7.23 16.36
N SER A 741 -29.53 6.51 15.34
CA SER A 741 -29.96 6.71 13.94
C SER A 741 -30.39 5.43 13.19
N ALA A 742 -30.55 4.29 13.88
CA ALA A 742 -31.22 3.10 13.34
C ALA A 742 -31.62 2.12 14.45
N GLU A 743 -32.92 1.80 14.57
CA GLU A 743 -33.38 0.57 15.23
C GLU A 743 -33.53 -0.53 14.18
N VAL A 744 -32.68 -1.54 14.21
CA VAL A 744 -32.84 -2.77 13.42
C VAL A 744 -33.57 -3.79 14.30
N ARG A 745 -34.86 -4.03 14.04
CA ARG A 745 -35.67 -4.94 14.86
C ARG A 745 -35.38 -6.39 14.47
N PRO A 746 -34.90 -7.26 15.38
CA PRO A 746 -34.64 -8.65 15.06
C PRO A 746 -35.95 -9.41 14.87
N THR A 747 -36.09 -10.10 13.74
CA THR A 747 -37.23 -10.99 13.46
C THR A 747 -37.26 -12.15 14.46
N ASP A 748 -38.45 -12.64 14.82
CA ASP A 748 -38.58 -13.71 15.81
C ASP A 748 -37.96 -15.04 15.34
N ILE A 749 -37.96 -15.28 14.02
CA ILE A 749 -37.20 -16.36 13.36
C ILE A 749 -35.69 -16.24 13.67
N SER A 750 -35.14 -15.02 13.65
CA SER A 750 -33.73 -14.79 14.00
C SER A 750 -33.45 -15.06 15.48
N LYS A 751 -34.40 -14.74 16.38
CA LYS A 751 -34.26 -15.01 17.83
C LYS A 751 -34.24 -16.52 18.09
N LEU A 752 -35.20 -17.25 17.51
CA LEU A 752 -35.28 -18.71 17.61
C LEU A 752 -34.02 -19.39 17.05
N ASN A 753 -33.55 -18.97 15.87
CA ASN A 753 -32.32 -19.50 15.30
C ASN A 753 -31.10 -19.26 16.20
N THR A 754 -30.92 -18.05 16.74
CA THR A 754 -29.80 -17.74 17.64
C THR A 754 -29.86 -18.57 18.94
N ALA A 755 -31.05 -18.80 19.48
CA ALA A 755 -31.24 -19.68 20.65
C ALA A 755 -30.89 -21.15 20.34
N LEU A 756 -31.32 -21.67 19.17
CA LEU A 756 -30.97 -23.03 18.72
C LEU A 756 -29.47 -23.18 18.45
N GLN A 757 -28.83 -22.15 17.88
CA GLN A 757 -27.37 -22.11 17.69
C GLN A 757 -26.61 -22.14 19.03
N LEU A 758 -27.00 -21.30 20.00
CA LEU A 758 -26.41 -21.32 21.36
C LEU A 758 -26.61 -22.68 22.04
N GLY A 759 -27.81 -23.27 21.91
CA GLY A 759 -28.11 -24.62 22.40
C GLY A 759 -27.20 -25.69 21.78
N LEU A 760 -27.01 -25.66 20.45
CA LEU A 760 -26.09 -26.55 19.76
C LEU A 760 -24.64 -26.40 20.25
N MET A 761 -24.13 -25.17 20.40
CA MET A 761 -22.78 -24.94 20.91
C MET A 761 -22.62 -25.45 22.34
N GLY A 762 -23.64 -25.27 23.19
CA GLY A 762 -23.70 -25.82 24.55
C GLY A 762 -23.64 -27.34 24.58
N VAL A 763 -24.57 -28.01 23.91
CA VAL A 763 -24.62 -29.49 23.88
C VAL A 763 -23.37 -30.08 23.24
N THR A 764 -22.84 -29.47 22.17
CA THR A 764 -21.59 -29.93 21.51
C THR A 764 -20.35 -29.75 22.40
N THR A 765 -20.32 -28.73 23.26
CA THR A 765 -19.23 -28.53 24.24
C THR A 765 -19.32 -29.51 25.42
N VAL A 766 -20.54 -29.91 25.80
CA VAL A 766 -20.80 -30.82 26.93
C VAL A 766 -20.74 -32.30 26.53
N ALA A 767 -21.06 -32.65 25.28
CA ALA A 767 -21.13 -34.05 24.83
C ALA A 767 -19.86 -34.89 25.12
N PRO A 768 -18.61 -34.39 24.96
CA PRO A 768 -17.40 -35.13 25.32
C PRO A 768 -17.21 -35.42 26.83
N ILE A 769 -18.11 -34.93 27.69
CA ILE A 769 -18.10 -35.11 29.15
C ILE A 769 -19.16 -36.14 29.59
N LEU A 770 -20.18 -36.39 28.76
CA LEU A 770 -21.28 -37.29 29.09
C LEU A 770 -20.94 -38.75 28.72
N PRO A 771 -21.21 -39.74 29.60
CA PRO A 771 -20.98 -41.16 29.32
C PRO A 771 -22.09 -41.79 28.45
N MET A 772 -22.82 -40.99 27.67
CA MET A 772 -23.95 -41.41 26.85
C MET A 772 -23.68 -41.04 25.39
N ASP A 773 -24.09 -41.90 24.45
CA ASP A 773 -24.05 -41.57 23.03
C ASP A 773 -25.17 -40.57 22.70
N LEU A 774 -24.77 -39.35 22.32
CA LEU A 774 -25.65 -38.26 21.88
C LEU A 774 -25.60 -38.04 20.35
N SER A 775 -24.98 -38.95 19.58
CA SER A 775 -24.75 -38.78 18.14
C SER A 775 -26.02 -38.48 17.34
N LEU A 776 -27.11 -39.21 17.59
CA LEU A 776 -28.40 -39.02 16.91
C LEU A 776 -29.05 -37.66 17.25
N GLN A 777 -29.01 -37.27 18.53
CA GLN A 777 -29.57 -36.02 19.03
C GLN A 777 -28.77 -34.81 18.52
N LEU A 778 -27.43 -34.92 18.50
CA LEU A 778 -26.54 -33.94 17.91
C LEU A 778 -26.77 -33.80 16.40
N MET A 779 -26.88 -34.90 15.65
CA MET A 779 -27.17 -34.87 14.22
C MET A 779 -28.51 -34.19 13.92
N ALA A 780 -29.57 -34.53 14.67
CA ALA A 780 -30.87 -33.88 14.55
C ALA A 780 -30.78 -32.38 14.84
N LEU A 781 -30.11 -31.98 15.94
CA LEU A 781 -29.95 -30.57 16.32
C LEU A 781 -29.09 -29.78 15.31
N GLN A 782 -28.02 -30.39 14.78
CA GLN A 782 -27.19 -29.81 13.72
C GLN A 782 -27.99 -29.57 12.44
N LEU A 783 -28.83 -30.52 12.02
CA LEU A 783 -29.71 -30.36 10.85
C LEU A 783 -30.77 -29.29 11.09
N THR A 784 -31.40 -29.27 12.27
CA THR A 784 -32.37 -28.22 12.66
C THR A 784 -31.73 -26.83 12.64
N VAL A 785 -30.51 -26.69 13.17
CA VAL A 785 -29.76 -25.42 13.13
C VAL A 785 -29.35 -25.04 11.70
N ALA A 786 -28.95 -26.00 10.86
CA ALA A 786 -28.65 -25.73 9.45
C ALA A 786 -29.85 -25.13 8.71
N VAL A 787 -31.01 -25.79 8.81
CA VAL A 787 -32.26 -25.35 8.16
C VAL A 787 -32.71 -24.00 8.72
N THR A 788 -32.73 -23.83 10.04
CA THR A 788 -33.16 -22.55 10.66
C THR A 788 -32.18 -21.40 10.43
N THR A 789 -30.88 -21.66 10.24
CA THR A 789 -29.90 -20.62 9.91
C THR A 789 -30.08 -20.14 8.47
N VAL A 790 -30.27 -21.06 7.52
CA VAL A 790 -30.55 -20.72 6.11
C VAL A 790 -31.89 -20.00 5.99
N TRP A 791 -32.93 -20.48 6.68
CA TRP A 791 -34.24 -19.84 6.73
C TRP A 791 -34.20 -18.44 7.36
N SER A 792 -33.43 -18.25 8.45
CA SER A 792 -33.18 -16.94 9.04
C SER A 792 -32.44 -15.99 8.09
N GLY A 793 -31.52 -16.49 7.27
CA GLY A 793 -30.83 -15.69 6.26
C GLY A 793 -31.77 -15.26 5.13
N LEU A 794 -32.52 -16.20 4.54
CA LEU A 794 -33.50 -15.93 3.48
C LEU A 794 -34.59 -14.96 3.96
N SER A 795 -35.14 -15.17 5.15
CA SER A 795 -36.13 -14.27 5.78
C SER A 795 -35.64 -12.83 5.85
N TYR A 796 -34.35 -12.62 6.15
CA TYR A 796 -33.73 -11.29 6.24
C TYR A 796 -33.48 -10.62 4.88
N VAL A 797 -33.34 -11.41 3.80
CA VAL A 797 -33.20 -10.91 2.43
C VAL A 797 -34.55 -10.55 1.81
N PHE A 798 -35.62 -11.28 2.14
CA PHE A 798 -36.94 -11.10 1.52
C PHE A 798 -37.95 -10.28 2.33
N SER A 799 -37.77 -10.09 3.64
CA SER A 799 -38.69 -9.28 4.46
C SER A 799 -38.47 -7.77 4.27
N LYS A 800 -39.48 -7.09 3.72
CA LYS A 800 -39.49 -5.62 3.57
C LYS A 800 -39.62 -4.85 4.89
N ASP A 801 -40.09 -5.51 5.96
CA ASP A 801 -40.30 -4.90 7.28
C ASP A 801 -39.04 -4.86 8.16
N ALA A 802 -37.95 -5.51 7.75
CA ALA A 802 -36.71 -5.60 8.53
C ALA A 802 -36.02 -4.23 8.74
N VAL A 803 -36.28 -3.23 7.89
CA VAL A 803 -35.64 -1.90 7.95
C VAL A 803 -36.65 -0.79 7.73
N LYS A 804 -37.19 -0.24 8.82
CA LYS A 804 -38.07 0.94 8.79
C LYS A 804 -37.27 2.22 9.06
N ILE A 805 -37.00 2.99 8.01
CA ILE A 805 -36.29 4.27 8.13
C ILE A 805 -37.19 5.28 8.86
N LEU A 806 -36.77 5.74 10.04
CA LEU A 806 -37.45 6.80 10.78
C LEU A 806 -37.09 8.17 10.18
N THR A 807 -37.90 8.64 9.24
CA THR A 807 -37.83 10.02 8.75
C THR A 807 -38.15 10.98 9.89
N SER A 808 -37.34 12.03 10.08
CA SER A 808 -37.61 13.06 11.09
C SER A 808 -38.93 13.78 10.77
N ASN A 809 -39.96 13.57 11.59
CA ASN A 809 -41.20 14.34 11.48
C ASN A 809 -40.93 15.83 11.74
N LYS A 810 -41.65 16.69 11.01
CA LYS A 810 -41.68 18.14 11.29
C LYS A 810 -42.32 18.37 12.67
N PRO A 811 -41.93 19.41 13.42
CA PRO A 811 -42.70 19.86 14.57
C PRO A 811 -44.08 20.34 14.09
N SER A 812 -45.13 19.62 14.49
CA SER A 812 -46.51 20.03 14.25
C SER A 812 -46.89 21.10 15.27
N PHE A 813 -46.78 22.38 14.91
CA PHE A 813 -47.45 23.44 15.65
C PHE A 813 -48.96 23.20 15.59
N LYS A 814 -49.55 22.90 16.75
CA LYS A 814 -50.93 23.22 17.08
C LYS A 814 -50.93 23.98 18.41
N GLN A 815 -51.95 24.81 18.57
CA GLN A 815 -52.19 25.67 19.73
C GLN A 815 -52.58 24.82 20.95
#